data_AF-A0A8C4H8V0-F1
#
_entry.id   AF-A0A8C4H8V0-F1
#
_cell.length_a   1.000
_cell.length_b   1.000
_cell.length_c   1.000
_cell.angle_alpha   90.00
_cell.angle_beta   90.00
_cell.angle_gamma   90.00
#
_symmetry.space_group_name_H-M   'P 1'
#
loop_
_entity.id
_entity.type
_entity.pdbx_description
1 polymer ?
#
loop_
_entity_poly.entity_id
_entity_poly.type
_entity_poly.pdbx_seq_one_letter_code
_entity_poly.pdbx_strand_id
1 'polypeptide(L)'
;MDRFNLTSIIRSFISNTPEHKDKFGALQIQGSSPEELVQACLGPRATGEVSGVKFHSALQEIYTQNGLVDRDFVNSAPHHFNSEAFLEGRGLIREGMVAIKANIGKENFQAARETLGRVLHTLQDFYSHSNWVELGYTEPYINLIRPDLPLENLADIYTATCSDCASGKCPNPILPNILKEKKLTSGYIGIFSAAKPKGKCSHGGAADLTSAAVPHGGISKDERRSDNVVLHNAAVNAATAASLQLLEDIRLAVGDNDFLRMMGIARSSVVCFVIDTTGSMSDDINEARAVVYEIIDSKKGTQDEPSEYILVPFNDPEFGPMTRTTDPDKMKSEISKLTASGGGDTPEMCLSGLQLALTGAPASSHIYVFTDAIAKDIDLKDTIVALIRSSKSTVSFFMTGASRRRRRSLSAASLEDYKDLALASGGQAIQVSKRQLAQATDVILDTSTSALVTVLQCVRRLRNQETFPFVLDETLKNITIYITGTSITFTLTNPAGVSQNHNEASGKLGTIQTVGTLRRIRLNADNQTGAWQINIKSNQAYTLKVTGQSTITFIYKFVERFKGPHPGYAARTGHPQEGQPAILMLSVMGRKGPSSLAIGDIGLVTVSGPETNSNSTTSDMGNGDILVTVDEVPGGEFVVILRGTDKLSNTEFQRSSTQMSVSKVNIQAVVDSSVEPGKAFKLPFSVMTQGSGGQYSIGARNDRNFPMSFPNR
;
A
#
# COMPACT_ATOMS: atom_id res chain seq x y z
N MET A 1 14.05 -8.70 12.48
CA MET A 1 14.84 -9.48 11.50
C MET A 1 15.44 -8.47 10.55
N ASP A 2 16.62 -7.95 10.92
CA ASP A 2 17.34 -6.86 10.24
C ASP A 2 18.62 -7.43 9.59
N ARG A 3 18.51 -8.51 8.80
CA ARG A 3 19.71 -9.16 8.25
C ARG A 3 20.46 -8.27 7.26
N PHE A 4 19.72 -7.49 6.48
CA PHE A 4 20.22 -6.51 5.56
C PHE A 4 19.24 -5.36 5.64
N ASN A 5 19.65 -4.19 6.16
CA ASN A 5 18.78 -3.04 6.36
C ASN A 5 18.30 -2.53 4.98
N LEU A 6 17.27 -3.18 4.43
CA LEU A 6 16.85 -3.03 3.04
C LEU A 6 16.42 -1.59 2.74
N THR A 7 15.82 -0.95 3.74
CA THR A 7 15.54 0.48 3.73
C THR A 7 16.82 1.29 3.50
N SER A 8 17.89 1.04 4.26
CA SER A 8 19.17 1.72 4.06
C SER A 8 19.79 1.42 2.69
N ILE A 9 19.71 0.18 2.20
CA ILE A 9 20.22 -0.21 0.88
C ILE A 9 19.51 0.58 -0.22
N ILE A 10 18.19 0.57 -0.23
CA ILE A 10 17.38 1.24 -1.25
C ILE A 10 17.56 2.76 -1.18
N ARG A 11 17.58 3.34 0.03
CA ARG A 11 17.85 4.77 0.21
C ARG A 11 19.24 5.16 -0.31
N SER A 12 20.26 4.34 0.00
CA SER A 12 21.63 4.53 -0.48
C SER A 12 21.72 4.42 -2.00
N PHE A 13 21.02 3.46 -2.59
CA PHE A 13 20.94 3.29 -4.04
C PHE A 13 20.44 4.57 -4.71
N ILE A 14 19.24 5.02 -4.31
CA ILE A 14 18.60 6.23 -4.86
C ILE A 14 19.49 7.46 -4.67
N SER A 15 20.18 7.58 -3.52
CA SER A 15 21.02 8.73 -3.21
C SER A 15 22.29 8.83 -4.05
N ASN A 16 22.78 7.70 -4.57
CA ASN A 16 24.09 7.61 -5.24
C ASN A 16 24.02 7.53 -6.76
N THR A 17 22.82 7.48 -7.36
CA THR A 17 22.64 7.38 -8.81
C THR A 17 23.12 8.66 -9.54
N PRO A 18 24.03 8.58 -10.52
CA PRO A 18 24.67 9.75 -11.16
C PRO A 18 23.72 10.72 -11.88
N GLU A 19 22.73 10.22 -12.62
CA GLU A 19 21.76 11.07 -13.36
C GLU A 19 20.90 11.93 -12.41
N HIS A 20 20.74 11.50 -11.15
CA HIS A 20 20.03 12.29 -10.14
C HIS A 20 20.84 13.48 -9.63
N LYS A 21 22.17 13.45 -9.71
CA LYS A 21 23.03 14.58 -9.34
C LYS A 21 23.03 15.70 -10.39
N ASP A 22 22.92 15.34 -11.67
CA ASP A 22 23.02 16.30 -12.79
C ASP A 22 21.65 16.86 -13.24
N LYS A 23 20.55 16.09 -13.18
CA LYS A 23 19.20 16.60 -13.56
C LYS A 23 18.48 17.40 -12.46
N PHE A 24 18.84 17.23 -11.18
CA PHE A 24 18.05 17.74 -10.04
C PHE A 24 18.78 18.77 -9.18
N GLY A 25 19.94 19.24 -9.66
CA GLY A 25 20.80 20.18 -8.95
C GLY A 25 21.67 19.47 -7.91
N ALA A 26 22.89 19.97 -7.73
CA ALA A 26 23.89 19.46 -6.80
C ALA A 26 23.51 19.65 -5.31
N LEU A 27 22.30 19.27 -4.89
CA LEU A 27 22.07 18.94 -3.50
C LEU A 27 22.77 17.61 -3.25
N GLN A 28 23.83 17.64 -2.43
CA GLN A 28 24.12 16.47 -1.61
C GLN A 28 22.79 16.04 -0.99
N ILE A 29 22.34 14.82 -1.30
CA ILE A 29 21.19 14.22 -0.63
C ILE A 29 21.65 14.00 0.82
N GLN A 30 21.50 15.04 1.64
CA GLN A 30 21.78 15.03 3.08
C GLN A 30 20.62 14.44 3.87
N GLY A 31 19.48 14.16 3.21
CA GLY A 31 18.27 13.65 3.83
C GLY A 31 18.42 12.21 4.29
N SER A 32 18.11 11.97 5.56
CA SER A 32 18.10 10.62 6.16
C SER A 32 16.71 9.97 6.10
N SER A 33 15.66 10.77 5.88
CA SER A 33 14.25 10.34 5.86
C SER A 33 13.72 10.08 4.43
N PRO A 34 12.72 9.19 4.27
CA PRO A 34 12.07 8.94 2.97
C PRO A 34 11.44 10.17 2.36
N GLU A 35 10.87 11.06 3.16
CA GLU A 35 10.24 12.32 2.71
C GLU A 35 11.28 13.24 2.05
N GLU A 36 12.45 13.41 2.69
CA GLU A 36 13.55 14.18 2.13
C GLU A 36 14.07 13.57 0.83
N LEU A 37 14.08 12.24 0.71
CA LEU A 37 14.46 11.53 -0.51
C LEU A 37 13.45 11.72 -1.63
N VAL A 38 12.15 11.57 -1.36
CA VAL A 38 11.11 11.82 -2.37
C VAL A 38 11.19 13.29 -2.81
N GLN A 39 11.28 14.23 -1.88
CA GLN A 39 11.43 15.65 -2.16
C GLN A 39 12.65 15.94 -3.05
N ALA A 40 13.81 15.34 -2.73
CA ALA A 40 15.02 15.48 -3.53
C ALA A 40 14.83 14.91 -4.96
N CYS A 41 14.17 13.75 -5.09
CA CYS A 41 13.91 13.11 -6.38
C CYS A 41 12.92 13.89 -7.25
N LEU A 42 11.95 14.59 -6.64
CA LEU A 42 11.01 15.43 -7.39
C LEU A 42 11.61 16.75 -7.88
N GLY A 43 12.73 17.17 -7.29
CA GLY A 43 13.51 18.34 -7.68
C GLY A 43 12.90 19.68 -7.25
N PRO A 44 13.54 20.81 -7.63
CA PRO A 44 13.21 22.14 -7.13
C PRO A 44 11.84 22.67 -7.57
N ARG A 45 11.17 22.02 -8.52
CA ARG A 45 9.82 22.39 -8.99
C ARG A 45 8.70 21.86 -8.08
N ALA A 46 8.99 20.92 -7.18
CA ALA A 46 8.05 20.45 -6.18
C ALA A 46 8.14 21.32 -4.92
N THR A 47 7.55 22.53 -4.93
CA THR A 47 7.70 23.51 -3.84
C THR A 47 6.72 23.31 -2.68
N GLY A 48 5.70 22.46 -2.85
CA GLY A 48 4.71 22.13 -1.82
C GLY A 48 5.08 20.92 -0.95
N GLU A 49 4.15 20.48 -0.12
CA GLU A 49 4.35 19.30 0.74
C GLU A 49 4.27 18.00 -0.05
N VAL A 50 5.26 17.15 0.15
CA VAL A 50 5.39 15.86 -0.54
C VAL A 50 5.17 14.73 0.45
N SER A 51 4.29 13.79 0.09
CA SER A 51 4.01 12.63 0.92
C SER A 51 5.03 11.51 0.70
N GLY A 52 5.70 11.08 1.76
CA GLY A 52 6.52 9.86 1.77
C GLY A 52 5.73 8.55 1.82
N VAL A 53 4.39 8.61 1.90
CA VAL A 53 3.52 7.44 2.14
C VAL A 53 3.66 6.37 1.07
N LYS A 54 3.69 6.76 -0.20
CA LYS A 54 3.81 5.80 -1.31
C LYS A 54 5.17 5.10 -1.30
N PHE A 55 6.24 5.84 -1.06
CA PHE A 55 7.59 5.28 -0.96
C PHE A 55 7.71 4.36 0.26
N HIS A 56 7.22 4.77 1.43
CA HIS A 56 7.16 3.91 2.62
C HIS A 56 6.36 2.63 2.38
N SER A 57 5.19 2.74 1.73
CA SER A 57 4.35 1.58 1.41
C SER A 57 5.06 0.62 0.45
N ALA A 58 5.75 1.15 -0.57
CA ALA A 58 6.56 0.37 -1.49
C ALA A 58 7.71 -0.37 -0.77
N LEU A 59 8.45 0.31 0.11
CA LEU A 59 9.50 -0.30 0.92
C LEU A 59 8.94 -1.43 1.82
N GLN A 60 7.81 -1.19 2.47
CA GLN A 60 7.15 -2.19 3.30
C GLN A 60 6.69 -3.41 2.50
N GLU A 61 6.20 -3.24 1.28
CA GLU A 61 5.82 -4.35 0.41
C GLU A 61 7.03 -5.23 0.09
N ILE A 62 8.16 -4.63 -0.29
CA ILE A 62 9.40 -5.35 -0.57
C ILE A 62 9.91 -6.05 0.70
N TYR A 63 9.96 -5.35 1.84
CA TYR A 63 10.40 -5.92 3.13
C TYR A 63 9.53 -7.09 3.57
N THR A 64 8.20 -6.93 3.47
CA THR A 64 7.25 -7.98 3.83
C THR A 64 7.52 -9.22 2.98
N GLN A 65 7.65 -9.05 1.66
CA GLN A 65 7.81 -10.17 0.73
C GLN A 65 9.19 -10.82 0.81
N ASN A 66 10.21 -10.07 1.23
CA ASN A 66 11.51 -10.62 1.61
C ASN A 66 11.34 -11.57 2.80
N GLY A 67 10.85 -11.08 3.95
CA GLY A 67 10.68 -11.93 5.16
C GLY A 67 9.66 -13.06 5.01
N LEU A 68 8.67 -12.94 4.11
CA LEU A 68 7.71 -14.02 3.84
C LEU A 68 8.36 -15.25 3.20
N VAL A 69 9.54 -15.13 2.58
CA VAL A 69 10.24 -16.29 1.99
C VAL A 69 10.58 -17.32 3.07
N ASP A 70 11.04 -16.89 4.25
CA ASP A 70 11.33 -17.79 5.37
C ASP A 70 10.11 -18.53 5.91
N ARG A 71 8.91 -17.96 5.73
CA ARG A 71 7.64 -18.58 6.16
C ARG A 71 7.11 -19.52 5.09
N ASP A 72 6.96 -19.01 3.87
CA ASP A 72 6.24 -19.68 2.79
C ASP A 72 7.11 -20.73 2.08
N PHE A 73 8.44 -20.56 2.14
CA PHE A 73 9.42 -21.44 1.49
C PHE A 73 10.41 -22.05 2.48
N VAL A 74 10.04 -22.20 3.75
CA VAL A 74 10.89 -22.70 4.85
C VAL A 74 11.69 -23.98 4.56
N ASN A 75 11.16 -24.89 3.71
CA ASN A 75 11.81 -26.15 3.33
C ASN A 75 12.41 -26.13 1.91
N SER A 76 12.48 -24.97 1.27
CA SER A 76 12.92 -24.84 -0.11
C SER A 76 14.39 -24.47 -0.19
N ALA A 77 15.26 -25.47 -0.35
CA ALA A 77 16.71 -25.25 -0.54
C ALA A 77 17.07 -24.20 -1.63
N PRO A 78 16.39 -24.14 -2.79
CA PRO A 78 16.65 -23.12 -3.81
C PRO A 78 16.41 -21.66 -3.34
N HIS A 79 15.29 -21.39 -2.64
CA HIS A 79 14.94 -20.06 -2.16
C HIS A 79 15.93 -19.52 -1.12
N HIS A 80 16.61 -20.44 -0.44
CA HIS A 80 17.56 -20.16 0.63
C HIS A 80 19.01 -20.44 0.24
N PHE A 81 19.33 -20.80 -1.02
CA PHE A 81 20.73 -21.13 -1.42
C PHE A 81 21.47 -22.07 -0.45
N ASN A 82 20.74 -23.04 0.12
CA ASN A 82 21.30 -24.02 1.04
C ASN A 82 21.32 -25.40 0.35
N SER A 83 21.94 -26.38 1.01
CA SER A 83 22.01 -27.77 0.52
C SER A 83 22.53 -27.93 -0.92
N GLU A 84 23.37 -26.99 -1.36
CA GLU A 84 24.04 -26.88 -2.66
C GLU A 84 23.10 -26.68 -3.86
N ALA A 85 21.87 -26.19 -3.63
CA ALA A 85 20.87 -25.86 -4.65
C ALA A 85 21.17 -24.56 -5.43
N PHE A 86 22.43 -24.37 -5.86
CA PHE A 86 22.92 -23.13 -6.47
C PHE A 86 22.29 -22.85 -7.85
N LEU A 87 22.13 -23.89 -8.67
CA LEU A 87 21.59 -23.75 -10.03
C LEU A 87 20.12 -23.35 -9.98
N GLU A 88 19.35 -24.00 -9.13
CA GLU A 88 17.92 -23.76 -8.90
C GLU A 88 17.70 -22.40 -8.24
N GLY A 89 18.49 -22.05 -7.21
CA GLY A 89 18.43 -20.73 -6.58
C GLY A 89 18.74 -19.59 -7.54
N ARG A 90 19.74 -19.78 -8.43
CA ARG A 90 20.00 -18.85 -9.53
C ARG A 90 18.84 -18.79 -10.53
N GLY A 91 18.18 -19.90 -10.80
CA GLY A 91 16.97 -19.96 -11.61
C GLY A 91 15.89 -19.01 -11.09
N LEU A 92 15.60 -19.06 -9.79
CA LEU A 92 14.62 -18.18 -9.13
C LEU A 92 14.97 -16.70 -9.26
N ILE A 93 16.25 -16.33 -9.08
CA ILE A 93 16.70 -14.94 -9.28
C ILE A 93 16.46 -14.50 -10.73
N ARG A 94 16.84 -15.33 -11.71
CA ARG A 94 16.71 -15.00 -13.14
C ARG A 94 15.26 -14.85 -13.57
N GLU A 95 14.41 -15.79 -13.20
CA GLU A 95 12.98 -15.75 -13.50
C GLU A 95 12.31 -14.55 -12.82
N GLY A 96 12.66 -14.29 -11.57
CA GLY A 96 12.20 -13.12 -10.83
C GLY A 96 12.62 -11.80 -11.49
N MET A 97 13.85 -11.68 -11.98
CA MET A 97 14.33 -10.49 -12.69
C MET A 97 13.57 -10.24 -14.00
N VAL A 98 13.27 -11.29 -14.77
CA VAL A 98 12.42 -11.21 -15.97
C VAL A 98 11.01 -10.74 -15.58
N ALA A 99 10.44 -11.35 -14.54
CA ALA A 99 9.11 -11.00 -14.06
C ALA A 99 9.02 -9.55 -13.54
N ILE A 100 10.04 -9.06 -12.82
CA ILE A 100 10.10 -7.68 -12.34
C ILE A 100 10.06 -6.71 -13.51
N LYS A 101 10.97 -6.88 -14.49
CA LYS A 101 11.04 -6.00 -15.68
C LYS A 101 9.75 -6.04 -16.49
N ALA A 102 9.16 -7.22 -16.68
CA ALA A 102 7.89 -7.37 -17.39
C ALA A 102 6.71 -6.72 -16.65
N ASN A 103 6.65 -6.83 -15.32
CA ASN A 103 5.61 -6.19 -14.52
C ASN A 103 5.75 -4.66 -14.52
N ILE A 104 6.98 -4.13 -14.45
CA ILE A 104 7.23 -2.69 -14.58
C ILE A 104 6.77 -2.19 -15.96
N GLY A 105 7.10 -2.90 -17.05
CA GLY A 105 6.63 -2.53 -18.39
C GLY A 105 5.12 -2.63 -18.59
N LYS A 106 4.41 -3.38 -17.74
CA LYS A 106 2.94 -3.43 -17.67
C LYS A 106 2.35 -2.49 -16.62
N GLU A 107 3.19 -1.69 -15.97
CA GLU A 107 2.86 -0.81 -14.84
C GLU A 107 2.21 -1.53 -13.65
N ASN A 108 2.46 -2.82 -13.50
CA ASN A 108 2.07 -3.62 -12.33
C ASN A 108 3.16 -3.52 -11.26
N PHE A 109 3.31 -2.32 -10.69
CA PHE A 109 4.38 -2.03 -9.75
C PHE A 109 4.29 -2.83 -8.44
N GLN A 110 3.08 -3.18 -8.01
CA GLN A 110 2.91 -4.03 -6.83
C GLN A 110 3.53 -5.41 -7.06
N ALA A 111 3.16 -6.10 -8.14
CA ALA A 111 3.74 -7.42 -8.45
C ALA A 111 5.26 -7.35 -8.66
N ALA A 112 5.76 -6.25 -9.22
CA ALA A 112 7.20 -6.01 -9.34
C ALA A 112 7.89 -5.92 -7.96
N ARG A 113 7.33 -5.14 -7.02
CA ARG A 113 7.86 -5.01 -5.65
C ARG A 113 7.79 -6.30 -4.86
N GLU A 114 6.69 -7.04 -4.99
CA GLU A 114 6.54 -8.33 -4.31
C GLU A 114 7.56 -9.35 -4.82
N THR A 115 7.77 -9.40 -6.13
CA THR A 115 8.79 -10.26 -6.74
C THR A 115 10.20 -9.81 -6.36
N LEU A 116 10.46 -8.50 -6.33
CA LEU A 116 11.73 -7.92 -5.89
C LEU A 116 12.07 -8.33 -4.45
N GLY A 117 11.10 -8.29 -3.52
CA GLY A 117 11.29 -8.74 -2.15
C GLY A 117 11.76 -10.19 -2.06
N ARG A 118 11.08 -11.09 -2.79
CA ARG A 118 11.44 -12.52 -2.86
C ARG A 118 12.82 -12.76 -3.48
N VAL A 119 13.13 -12.09 -4.60
CA VAL A 119 14.43 -12.20 -5.28
C VAL A 119 15.56 -11.69 -4.40
N LEU A 120 15.35 -10.56 -3.70
CA LEU A 120 16.35 -10.02 -2.78
C LEU A 120 16.61 -10.97 -1.62
N HIS A 121 15.58 -11.63 -1.09
CA HIS A 121 15.76 -12.65 -0.05
C HIS A 121 16.70 -13.76 -0.53
N THR A 122 16.34 -14.36 -1.66
CA THR A 122 17.12 -15.46 -2.25
C THR A 122 18.54 -15.02 -2.61
N LEU A 123 18.74 -13.81 -3.15
CA LEU A 123 20.08 -13.27 -3.42
C LEU A 123 20.90 -13.05 -2.14
N GLN A 124 20.28 -12.56 -1.07
CA GLN A 124 20.94 -12.30 0.20
C GLN A 124 21.32 -13.59 0.93
N ASP A 125 20.44 -14.59 0.89
CA ASP A 125 20.66 -15.92 1.47
C ASP A 125 21.85 -16.65 0.85
N PHE A 126 22.18 -16.40 -0.43
CA PHE A 126 23.42 -16.89 -1.01
C PHE A 126 24.65 -16.48 -0.17
N TYR A 127 24.73 -15.21 0.24
CA TYR A 127 25.89 -14.70 0.96
C TYR A 127 25.89 -15.17 2.42
N SER A 128 24.73 -15.40 3.04
CA SER A 128 24.67 -15.93 4.42
C SER A 128 24.85 -17.45 4.48
N HIS A 129 24.42 -18.22 3.47
CA HIS A 129 24.36 -19.68 3.52
C HIS A 129 25.45 -20.40 2.69
N SER A 130 26.15 -19.72 1.79
CA SER A 130 27.31 -20.25 1.05
C SER A 130 28.64 -19.98 1.76
N ASN A 131 29.74 -20.53 1.27
CA ASN A 131 31.09 -20.20 1.73
C ASN A 131 31.73 -18.99 0.99
N TRP A 132 30.94 -18.15 0.30
CA TRP A 132 31.48 -17.07 -0.59
C TRP A 132 32.50 -16.16 0.10
N VAL A 133 32.20 -15.72 1.32
CA VAL A 133 33.09 -14.80 2.07
C VAL A 133 34.24 -15.54 2.75
N GLU A 134 34.07 -16.81 3.07
CA GLU A 134 35.12 -17.72 3.55
C GLU A 134 36.15 -18.00 2.46
N LEU A 135 35.74 -18.01 1.18
CA LEU A 135 36.63 -18.04 0.02
C LEU A 135 37.44 -16.74 -0.14
N GLY A 136 37.20 -15.72 0.69
CA GLY A 136 37.91 -14.45 0.65
C GLY A 136 37.38 -13.48 -0.39
N TYR A 137 36.20 -13.73 -0.96
CA TYR A 137 35.55 -12.79 -1.88
C TYR A 137 34.81 -11.70 -1.10
N THR A 138 35.06 -10.46 -1.50
CA THR A 138 34.40 -9.26 -0.94
C THR A 138 33.39 -8.65 -1.91
N GLU A 139 33.54 -8.93 -3.21
CA GLU A 139 32.67 -8.43 -4.26
C GLU A 139 31.44 -9.31 -4.47
N PRO A 140 30.34 -8.74 -5.00
CA PRO A 140 29.17 -9.50 -5.42
C PRO A 140 29.50 -10.57 -6.48
N TYR A 141 28.88 -11.73 -6.35
CA TYR A 141 28.95 -12.77 -7.38
C TYR A 141 27.97 -12.47 -8.53
N ILE A 142 28.42 -11.64 -9.47
CA ILE A 142 27.60 -11.16 -10.60
C ILE A 142 26.97 -12.29 -11.43
N ASN A 143 27.56 -13.49 -11.41
CA ASN A 143 27.07 -14.67 -12.13
C ASN A 143 25.68 -15.12 -11.64
N LEU A 144 25.27 -14.74 -10.42
CA LEU A 144 23.90 -14.99 -9.93
C LEU A 144 22.86 -14.16 -10.67
N ILE A 145 23.22 -12.96 -11.14
CA ILE A 145 22.32 -12.01 -11.80
C ILE A 145 22.44 -12.16 -13.33
N ARG A 146 23.66 -12.23 -13.85
CA ARG A 146 23.93 -12.26 -15.29
C ARG A 146 23.72 -13.65 -15.88
N PRO A 147 22.76 -13.84 -16.80
CA PRO A 147 22.41 -15.17 -17.33
C PRO A 147 23.48 -15.78 -18.24
N ASP A 148 24.35 -14.95 -18.81
CA ASP A 148 25.40 -15.32 -19.76
C ASP A 148 26.66 -15.90 -19.10
N LEU A 149 26.81 -15.74 -17.78
CA LEU A 149 27.97 -16.23 -17.02
C LEU A 149 27.68 -17.59 -16.39
N PRO A 150 28.56 -18.60 -16.45
CA PRO A 150 28.33 -19.90 -15.80
C PRO A 150 28.48 -19.82 -14.27
N LEU A 151 27.87 -20.76 -13.54
CA LEU A 151 28.26 -21.05 -12.17
C LEU A 151 29.39 -22.08 -12.22
N GLU A 152 30.53 -21.76 -11.63
CA GLU A 152 31.75 -22.55 -11.75
C GLU A 152 32.22 -23.05 -10.37
N ASN A 153 33.04 -24.11 -10.41
CA ASN A 153 33.75 -24.62 -9.24
C ASN A 153 32.84 -25.01 -8.06
N LEU A 154 31.66 -25.56 -8.36
CA LEU A 154 30.73 -26.05 -7.36
C LEU A 154 31.25 -27.35 -6.73
N ALA A 155 31.11 -27.49 -5.42
CA ALA A 155 31.33 -28.76 -4.74
C ALA A 155 30.21 -29.74 -5.13
N ASP A 156 30.56 -30.96 -5.52
CA ASP A 156 29.60 -32.04 -5.71
C ASP A 156 29.23 -32.69 -4.37
N ILE A 157 28.15 -33.48 -4.34
CA ILE A 157 27.63 -34.12 -3.14
C ILE A 157 28.64 -35.02 -2.39
N TYR A 158 29.69 -35.51 -3.07
CA TYR A 158 30.70 -36.41 -2.51
C TYR A 158 31.96 -35.68 -2.04
N THR A 159 32.13 -34.42 -2.43
CA THR A 159 33.23 -33.57 -1.99
C THR A 159 32.99 -33.14 -0.54
N ALA A 160 33.81 -33.64 0.38
CA ALA A 160 33.80 -33.17 1.77
C ALA A 160 34.17 -31.69 1.83
N THR A 161 33.42 -30.90 2.59
CA THR A 161 33.59 -29.44 2.67
C THR A 161 33.82 -28.90 4.08
N CYS A 162 33.49 -29.66 5.12
CA CYS A 162 33.60 -29.22 6.51
C CYS A 162 34.52 -30.08 7.37
N SER A 163 35.26 -29.41 8.25
CA SER A 163 35.81 -29.99 9.47
C SER A 163 34.75 -30.04 10.58
N ASP A 164 34.88 -31.00 11.49
CA ASP A 164 33.98 -31.17 12.63
C ASP A 164 34.23 -30.10 13.72
N CYS A 165 33.24 -29.26 14.01
CA CYS A 165 33.30 -28.37 15.18
C CYS A 165 32.87 -29.16 16.43
N ALA A 166 33.77 -29.89 17.09
CA ALA A 166 33.42 -30.75 18.24
C ALA A 166 32.69 -30.02 19.40
N SER A 167 32.92 -28.71 19.58
CA SER A 167 32.22 -27.85 20.54
C SER A 167 30.86 -27.34 20.05
N GLY A 168 30.39 -27.78 18.89
CA GLY A 168 29.17 -27.33 18.22
C GLY A 168 29.29 -25.98 17.49
N LYS A 169 30.37 -25.21 17.72
CA LYS A 169 30.66 -23.94 17.03
C LYS A 169 32.15 -23.78 16.82
N CYS A 170 32.55 -23.27 15.66
CA CYS A 170 33.92 -22.89 15.39
C CYS A 170 34.00 -21.74 14.36
N PRO A 171 35.05 -20.89 14.39
CA PRO A 171 35.08 -19.64 13.61
C PRO A 171 34.98 -19.81 12.09
N ASN A 172 35.58 -20.89 11.55
CA ASN A 172 35.45 -21.26 10.15
C ASN A 172 35.61 -22.77 10.01
N PRO A 173 34.54 -23.53 9.69
CA PRO A 173 34.61 -24.97 9.55
C PRO A 173 34.97 -25.44 8.13
N ILE A 174 35.19 -24.54 7.16
CA ILE A 174 35.49 -24.92 5.78
C ILE A 174 36.88 -25.56 5.67
N LEU A 175 36.98 -26.71 4.98
CA LEU A 175 38.25 -27.41 4.81
C LEU A 175 39.28 -26.61 4.01
N PRO A 176 40.58 -26.67 4.36
CA PRO A 176 41.63 -25.89 3.68
C PRO A 176 41.74 -26.14 2.17
N ASN A 177 41.49 -27.36 1.69
CA ASN A 177 41.53 -27.68 0.26
C ASN A 177 40.37 -27.00 -0.49
N ILE A 178 39.19 -26.88 0.12
CA ILE A 178 38.05 -26.14 -0.46
C ILE A 178 38.39 -24.66 -0.61
N LEU A 179 39.02 -24.06 0.40
CA LEU A 179 39.47 -22.67 0.34
C LEU A 179 40.57 -22.45 -0.71
N LYS A 180 41.51 -23.40 -0.81
CA LYS A 180 42.63 -23.35 -1.77
C LYS A 180 42.15 -23.51 -3.20
N GLU A 181 41.25 -24.45 -3.45
CA GLU A 181 40.67 -24.72 -4.76
C GLU A 181 39.57 -23.74 -5.14
N LYS A 182 39.13 -22.87 -4.21
CA LYS A 182 38.00 -21.94 -4.37
C LYS A 182 36.66 -22.62 -4.66
N LYS A 183 36.46 -23.83 -4.14
CA LYS A 183 35.22 -24.59 -4.35
C LYS A 183 34.06 -23.96 -3.60
N LEU A 184 32.97 -23.68 -4.31
CA LEU A 184 31.75 -23.09 -3.77
C LEU A 184 30.86 -24.19 -3.18
N THR A 185 30.44 -24.01 -1.93
CA THR A 185 29.54 -24.91 -1.20
C THR A 185 28.59 -24.10 -0.32
N SER A 186 27.54 -24.74 0.18
CA SER A 186 26.58 -24.14 1.10
C SER A 186 26.25 -25.11 2.23
N GLY A 187 25.72 -24.59 3.33
CA GLY A 187 25.30 -25.43 4.45
C GLY A 187 24.08 -26.26 4.10
N TYR A 188 24.10 -27.56 4.42
CA TYR A 188 22.92 -28.42 4.36
C TYR A 188 22.02 -28.17 5.56
N ILE A 189 20.71 -28.09 5.35
CA ILE A 189 19.74 -27.88 6.43
C ILE A 189 18.76 -29.06 6.52
N GLY A 190 18.36 -29.39 7.74
CA GLY A 190 17.31 -30.38 7.97
C GLY A 190 16.53 -30.05 9.22
N ILE A 191 15.27 -29.65 9.04
CA ILE A 191 14.38 -29.25 10.16
C ILE A 191 13.73 -30.49 10.80
N PHE A 192 13.58 -31.58 10.02
CA PHE A 192 12.97 -32.83 10.46
C PHE A 192 13.94 -34.02 10.44
N SER A 193 15.17 -33.81 10.00
CA SER A 193 16.19 -34.86 9.88
C SER A 193 17.58 -34.30 10.14
N ALA A 194 18.40 -35.05 10.87
CA ALA A 194 19.81 -34.74 11.05
C ALA A 194 20.69 -35.23 9.88
N ALA A 195 20.10 -35.89 8.88
CA ALA A 195 20.83 -36.46 7.75
C ALA A 195 21.36 -35.35 6.83
N LYS A 196 22.67 -35.41 6.54
CA LYS A 196 23.33 -34.64 5.48
C LYS A 196 24.42 -35.50 4.83
N PRO A 197 24.88 -35.17 3.61
CA PRO A 197 25.94 -35.94 2.96
C PRO A 197 27.24 -35.92 3.77
N LYS A 198 27.99 -37.02 3.71
CA LYS A 198 29.19 -37.22 4.52
C LYS A 198 30.23 -36.13 4.26
N GLY A 199 30.70 -35.49 5.32
CA GLY A 199 31.72 -34.45 5.25
C GLY A 199 31.22 -33.07 4.80
N LYS A 200 29.92 -32.91 4.55
CA LYS A 200 29.33 -31.61 4.18
C LYS A 200 29.09 -30.73 5.39
N CYS A 201 29.21 -29.42 5.19
CA CYS A 201 28.83 -28.44 6.18
C CYS A 201 27.33 -28.45 6.42
N SER A 202 26.95 -28.24 7.69
CA SER A 202 25.58 -27.84 8.02
C SER A 202 25.35 -26.37 7.78
N HIS A 203 24.08 -26.00 7.67
CA HIS A 203 23.64 -24.63 7.73
C HIS A 203 23.94 -24.05 9.11
N GLY A 204 23.53 -24.74 10.18
CA GLY A 204 23.63 -24.23 11.53
C GLY A 204 22.34 -23.53 11.98
N GLY A 205 22.34 -23.09 13.23
CA GLY A 205 21.19 -22.44 13.87
C GLY A 205 20.35 -23.40 14.71
N ALA A 206 19.49 -22.84 15.56
CA ALA A 206 18.76 -23.63 16.57
C ALA A 206 17.76 -24.64 15.96
N ALA A 207 17.28 -24.39 14.74
CA ALA A 207 16.30 -25.23 14.05
C ALA A 207 16.93 -26.28 13.10
N ASP A 208 18.24 -26.24 12.87
CA ASP A 208 18.91 -27.16 11.93
C ASP A 208 19.44 -28.40 12.66
N LEU A 209 18.72 -29.51 12.55
CA LEU A 209 19.08 -30.79 13.16
C LEU A 209 20.36 -31.38 12.57
N THR A 210 20.74 -31.00 11.34
CA THR A 210 21.96 -31.54 10.71
C THR A 210 23.22 -31.03 11.42
N SER A 211 23.13 -29.91 12.15
CA SER A 211 24.22 -29.33 12.94
C SER A 211 24.72 -30.26 14.06
N ALA A 212 23.87 -31.20 14.48
CA ALA A 212 24.16 -32.22 15.49
C ALA A 212 24.78 -33.49 14.89
N ALA A 213 24.91 -33.60 13.56
CA ALA A 213 25.56 -34.71 12.89
C ALA A 213 26.98 -34.31 12.44
N VAL A 214 27.94 -35.24 12.52
CA VAL A 214 29.32 -35.01 12.07
C VAL A 214 29.35 -34.74 10.55
N PRO A 215 30.03 -33.67 10.07
CA PRO A 215 30.72 -32.62 10.84
C PRO A 215 29.76 -31.65 11.55
N HIS A 216 29.86 -31.50 12.87
CA HIS A 216 29.02 -30.64 13.70
C HIS A 216 29.26 -29.15 13.44
N GLY A 217 28.28 -28.34 13.82
CA GLY A 217 28.31 -26.88 13.69
C GLY A 217 27.55 -26.39 12.47
N GLY A 218 28.01 -25.31 11.83
CA GLY A 218 27.38 -24.80 10.62
C GLY A 218 28.06 -23.54 10.09
N ILE A 219 27.81 -23.24 8.81
CA ILE A 219 28.44 -22.12 8.10
C ILE A 219 27.56 -20.88 7.97
N SER A 220 26.33 -20.91 8.47
CA SER A 220 25.39 -19.80 8.30
C SER A 220 25.83 -18.53 9.04
N LYS A 221 25.68 -17.39 8.35
CA LYS A 221 25.93 -16.03 8.83
C LYS A 221 24.65 -15.24 9.06
N ASP A 222 23.55 -15.94 9.26
CA ASP A 222 22.22 -15.40 9.55
C ASP A 222 22.15 -14.46 10.74
N GLU A 223 22.87 -14.84 11.79
CA GLU A 223 22.94 -14.13 13.05
C GLU A 223 24.38 -13.73 13.30
N ARG A 224 24.54 -12.50 13.81
CA ARG A 224 25.81 -12.00 14.28
C ARG A 224 26.13 -12.63 15.64
N ARG A 225 27.10 -13.52 15.67
CA ARG A 225 27.57 -14.23 16.87
C ARG A 225 29.02 -13.88 17.14
N SER A 226 29.49 -14.08 18.39
CA SER A 226 30.87 -13.78 18.76
C SER A 226 31.91 -14.55 17.94
N ASP A 227 31.58 -15.76 17.49
CA ASP A 227 32.44 -16.66 16.72
C ASP A 227 32.49 -16.35 15.23
N ASN A 228 31.51 -15.62 14.66
CA ASN A 228 31.42 -15.38 13.22
C ASN A 228 31.37 -13.88 12.82
N VAL A 229 31.60 -12.93 13.73
CA VAL A 229 31.42 -11.48 13.50
C VAL A 229 32.03 -11.00 12.17
N VAL A 230 33.25 -11.43 11.87
CA VAL A 230 33.98 -11.01 10.66
C VAL A 230 33.28 -11.53 9.39
N LEU A 231 32.92 -12.82 9.37
CA LEU A 231 32.23 -13.45 8.24
C LEU A 231 30.81 -12.89 8.06
N HIS A 232 30.10 -12.65 9.16
CA HIS A 232 28.78 -12.03 9.14
C HIS A 232 28.84 -10.63 8.53
N ASN A 233 29.75 -9.78 9.00
CA ASN A 233 29.90 -8.43 8.46
C ASN A 233 30.30 -8.46 6.97
N ALA A 234 31.19 -9.38 6.56
CA ALA A 234 31.57 -9.56 5.17
C ALA A 234 30.37 -9.99 4.30
N ALA A 235 29.54 -10.92 4.79
CA ALA A 235 28.34 -11.37 4.10
C ALA A 235 27.31 -10.24 3.96
N VAL A 236 27.11 -9.44 5.01
CA VAL A 236 26.27 -8.23 4.98
C VAL A 236 26.73 -7.25 3.91
N ASN A 237 28.03 -6.99 3.83
CA ASN A 237 28.59 -6.07 2.82
C ASN A 237 28.41 -6.61 1.40
N ALA A 238 28.74 -7.88 1.16
CA ALA A 238 28.62 -8.50 -0.16
C ALA A 238 27.16 -8.59 -0.63
N ALA A 239 26.24 -8.98 0.26
CA ALA A 239 24.80 -9.02 -0.02
C ALA A 239 24.21 -7.63 -0.27
N THR A 240 24.68 -6.61 0.46
CA THR A 240 24.31 -5.21 0.24
C THR A 240 24.74 -4.77 -1.15
N ALA A 241 26.00 -4.98 -1.51
CA ALA A 241 26.53 -4.63 -2.82
C ALA A 241 25.82 -5.40 -3.96
N ALA A 242 25.47 -6.67 -3.74
CA ALA A 242 24.72 -7.47 -4.70
C ALA A 242 23.28 -6.97 -4.89
N SER A 243 22.62 -6.58 -3.80
CA SER A 243 21.29 -5.96 -3.85
C SER A 243 21.32 -4.65 -4.65
N LEU A 244 22.36 -3.83 -4.47
CA LEU A 244 22.54 -2.59 -5.24
C LEU A 244 22.75 -2.88 -6.74
N GLN A 245 23.58 -3.88 -7.09
CA GLN A 245 23.77 -4.29 -8.49
C GLN A 245 22.47 -4.79 -9.13
N LEU A 246 21.65 -5.53 -8.37
CA LEU A 246 20.35 -6.00 -8.85
C LEU A 246 19.38 -4.84 -9.11
N LEU A 247 19.31 -3.86 -8.20
CA LEU A 247 18.49 -2.65 -8.39
C LEU A 247 18.96 -1.82 -9.59
N GLU A 248 20.27 -1.71 -9.80
CA GLU A 248 20.85 -1.03 -10.96
C GLU A 248 20.49 -1.73 -12.27
N ASP A 249 20.55 -3.06 -12.32
CA ASP A 249 20.15 -3.84 -13.50
C ASP A 249 18.66 -3.65 -13.85
N ILE A 250 17.79 -3.56 -12.83
CA ILE A 250 16.37 -3.22 -13.04
C ILE A 250 16.24 -1.79 -13.58
N ARG A 251 16.86 -0.80 -12.91
CA ARG A 251 16.78 0.62 -13.30
C ARG A 251 17.25 0.84 -14.74
N LEU A 252 18.41 0.29 -15.11
CA LEU A 252 18.95 0.42 -16.46
C LEU A 252 18.07 -0.24 -17.53
N ALA A 253 17.36 -1.31 -17.19
CA ALA A 253 16.49 -2.01 -18.12
C ALA A 253 15.13 -1.32 -18.35
N VAL A 254 14.56 -0.69 -17.31
CA VAL A 254 13.21 -0.10 -17.36
C VAL A 254 13.22 1.43 -17.48
N GLY A 255 14.36 2.06 -17.23
CA GLY A 255 14.52 3.51 -17.19
C GLY A 255 14.14 4.14 -15.84
N ASP A 256 14.67 5.33 -15.59
CA ASP A 256 14.53 6.03 -14.30
C ASP A 256 13.08 6.28 -13.89
N ASN A 257 12.26 6.74 -14.83
CA ASN A 257 10.89 7.15 -14.52
C ASN A 257 10.06 5.98 -14.02
N ASP A 258 10.10 4.84 -14.71
CA ASP A 258 9.33 3.66 -14.30
C ASP A 258 9.95 2.96 -13.09
N PHE A 259 11.28 3.03 -12.91
CA PHE A 259 11.91 2.58 -11.67
C PHE A 259 11.45 3.41 -10.46
N LEU A 260 11.46 4.74 -10.54
CA LEU A 260 11.01 5.62 -9.46
C LEU A 260 9.51 5.41 -9.16
N ARG A 261 8.67 5.26 -10.18
CA ARG A 261 7.25 4.89 -10.02
C ARG A 261 7.10 3.53 -9.32
N MET A 262 7.91 2.53 -9.70
CA MET A 262 7.93 1.23 -9.03
C MET A 262 8.26 1.37 -7.55
N MET A 263 9.22 2.23 -7.21
CA MET A 263 9.61 2.55 -5.85
C MET A 263 8.63 3.47 -5.10
N GLY A 264 7.51 3.89 -5.71
CA GLY A 264 6.54 4.78 -5.07
C GLY A 264 7.04 6.22 -4.89
N ILE A 265 8.10 6.61 -5.62
CA ILE A 265 8.64 7.96 -5.66
C ILE A 265 7.98 8.68 -6.83
N ALA A 266 6.88 9.36 -6.54
CA ALA A 266 6.10 10.09 -7.54
C ALA A 266 5.53 11.38 -6.95
N ARG A 267 5.17 12.33 -7.81
CA ARG A 267 4.68 13.67 -7.42
C ARG A 267 3.42 13.61 -6.56
N SER A 268 2.35 13.00 -7.09
CA SER A 268 1.05 12.93 -6.42
C SER A 268 0.34 11.58 -6.57
N SER A 269 -0.83 11.44 -5.95
CA SER A 269 -1.76 10.32 -6.11
C SER A 269 -2.18 10.12 -7.58
N VAL A 270 -2.64 8.92 -7.90
CA VAL A 270 -3.27 8.66 -9.21
C VAL A 270 -4.68 9.20 -9.17
N VAL A 271 -5.09 9.84 -10.26
CA VAL A 271 -6.45 10.37 -10.42
C VAL A 271 -7.17 9.51 -11.46
N CYS A 272 -8.28 8.90 -11.05
CA CYS A 272 -9.10 8.03 -11.90
C CYS A 272 -10.51 8.61 -12.04
N PHE A 273 -10.98 8.71 -13.28
CA PHE A 273 -12.34 9.13 -13.61
C PHE A 273 -13.15 7.96 -14.15
N VAL A 274 -14.32 7.73 -13.57
CA VAL A 274 -15.29 6.73 -14.03
C VAL A 274 -16.53 7.50 -14.47
N ILE A 275 -16.79 7.57 -15.77
CA ILE A 275 -17.76 8.51 -16.34
C ILE A 275 -18.82 7.74 -17.10
N ASP A 276 -20.07 7.89 -16.66
CA ASP A 276 -21.25 7.51 -17.40
C ASP A 276 -21.37 8.30 -18.71
N THR A 277 -21.60 7.59 -19.80
CA THR A 277 -21.68 8.12 -21.16
C THR A 277 -23.07 7.95 -21.79
N THR A 278 -24.10 7.66 -21.00
CA THR A 278 -25.48 7.55 -21.50
C THR A 278 -26.01 8.89 -22.03
N GLY A 279 -27.12 8.84 -22.79
CA GLY A 279 -27.66 10.01 -23.48
C GLY A 279 -28.02 11.20 -22.57
N SER A 280 -28.30 10.98 -21.28
CA SER A 280 -28.62 12.04 -20.32
C SER A 280 -27.39 12.78 -19.78
N MET A 281 -26.20 12.21 -19.92
CA MET A 281 -24.95 12.71 -19.32
C MET A 281 -24.27 13.85 -20.09
N SER A 282 -24.88 14.43 -21.13
CA SER A 282 -24.21 15.43 -21.98
C SER A 282 -23.62 16.61 -21.19
N ASP A 283 -24.40 17.21 -20.28
CA ASP A 283 -23.95 18.34 -19.46
C ASP A 283 -22.88 17.91 -18.44
N ASP A 284 -23.06 16.74 -17.86
CA ASP A 284 -22.17 16.15 -16.85
C ASP A 284 -20.81 15.76 -17.42
N ILE A 285 -20.77 15.20 -18.63
CA ILE A 285 -19.53 14.90 -19.37
C ILE A 285 -18.78 16.19 -19.68
N ASN A 286 -19.49 17.26 -20.06
CA ASN A 286 -18.85 18.55 -20.30
C ASN A 286 -18.20 19.11 -19.03
N GLU A 287 -18.88 18.97 -17.89
CA GLU A 287 -18.34 19.37 -16.59
C GLU A 287 -17.16 18.49 -16.16
N ALA A 288 -17.28 17.17 -16.26
CA ALA A 288 -16.18 16.25 -15.98
C ALA A 288 -14.96 16.58 -16.84
N ARG A 289 -15.16 16.90 -18.13
CA ARG A 289 -14.10 17.35 -19.04
C ARG A 289 -13.43 18.64 -18.56
N ALA A 290 -14.22 19.64 -18.16
CA ALA A 290 -13.70 20.91 -17.64
C ALA A 290 -12.84 20.70 -16.40
N VAL A 291 -13.28 19.87 -15.46
CA VAL A 291 -12.56 19.57 -14.22
C VAL A 291 -11.26 18.81 -14.48
N VAL A 292 -11.27 17.83 -15.39
CA VAL A 292 -10.03 17.15 -15.80
C VAL A 292 -9.03 18.14 -16.39
N TYR A 293 -9.51 19.09 -17.20
CA TYR A 293 -8.64 20.10 -17.79
C TYR A 293 -8.05 21.00 -16.71
N GLU A 294 -8.87 21.45 -15.77
CA GLU A 294 -8.43 22.29 -14.65
C GLU A 294 -7.40 21.58 -13.76
N ILE A 295 -7.62 20.30 -13.43
CA ILE A 295 -6.66 19.49 -12.66
C ILE A 295 -5.33 19.42 -13.40
N ILE A 296 -5.36 19.13 -14.71
CA ILE A 296 -4.15 19.05 -15.51
C ILE A 296 -3.45 20.42 -15.56
N ASP A 297 -4.16 21.49 -15.90
CA ASP A 297 -3.56 22.80 -16.13
C ASP A 297 -3.06 23.46 -14.84
N SER A 298 -3.75 23.25 -13.71
CA SER A 298 -3.34 23.80 -12.41
C SER A 298 -2.20 23.02 -11.75
N LYS A 299 -2.01 21.73 -12.11
CA LYS A 299 -1.05 20.85 -11.40
C LYS A 299 0.14 20.42 -12.24
N LYS A 300 0.09 20.52 -13.58
CA LYS A 300 1.21 20.16 -14.46
C LYS A 300 2.50 20.86 -14.01
N GLY A 301 3.54 20.08 -13.75
CA GLY A 301 4.86 20.58 -13.32
C GLY A 301 5.00 20.89 -11.82
N THR A 302 3.93 20.80 -11.01
CA THR A 302 3.99 21.02 -9.54
C THR A 302 4.15 19.69 -8.79
N GLN A 303 4.24 19.74 -7.45
CA GLN A 303 4.17 18.54 -6.60
C GLN A 303 2.81 17.81 -6.69
N ASP A 304 1.74 18.52 -7.07
CA ASP A 304 0.39 17.96 -7.12
C ASP A 304 0.07 17.29 -8.46
N GLU A 305 0.99 17.34 -9.44
CA GLU A 305 0.83 16.68 -10.73
C GLU A 305 0.54 15.19 -10.52
N PRO A 306 -0.64 14.68 -10.96
CA PRO A 306 -0.96 13.27 -10.87
C PRO A 306 0.14 12.41 -11.47
N SER A 307 0.52 11.35 -10.75
CA SER A 307 1.53 10.41 -11.24
C SER A 307 1.04 9.59 -12.44
N GLU A 308 -0.28 9.53 -12.63
CA GLU A 308 -0.96 8.87 -13.71
C GLU A 308 -2.41 9.35 -13.78
N TYR A 309 -2.98 9.36 -14.99
CA TYR A 309 -4.38 9.63 -15.27
C TYR A 309 -5.06 8.35 -15.78
N ILE A 310 -6.22 8.04 -15.21
CA ILE A 310 -7.03 6.88 -15.61
C ILE A 310 -8.44 7.35 -15.98
N LEU A 311 -8.96 6.85 -17.10
CA LEU A 311 -10.32 7.11 -17.56
C LEU A 311 -11.04 5.80 -17.87
N VAL A 312 -12.21 5.63 -17.27
CA VAL A 312 -13.11 4.49 -17.51
C VAL A 312 -14.49 5.02 -17.90
N PRO A 313 -14.80 5.12 -19.20
CA PRO A 313 -16.17 5.37 -19.62
C PRO A 313 -17.03 4.14 -19.33
N PHE A 314 -18.30 4.34 -18.99
CA PHE A 314 -19.29 3.26 -18.99
C PHE A 314 -20.61 3.72 -19.60
N ASN A 315 -21.40 2.77 -20.08
CA ASN A 315 -22.69 2.97 -20.71
C ASN A 315 -23.59 1.77 -20.36
N ASP A 316 -24.66 1.56 -21.13
CA ASP A 316 -25.53 0.41 -21.01
C ASP A 316 -25.84 -0.14 -22.41
N PRO A 317 -25.48 -1.41 -22.72
CA PRO A 317 -24.97 -2.45 -21.82
C PRO A 317 -23.44 -2.52 -21.68
N GLU A 318 -22.69 -1.64 -22.35
CA GLU A 318 -21.22 -1.72 -22.45
C GLU A 318 -20.49 -0.86 -21.43
N PHE A 319 -19.25 -1.24 -21.08
CA PHE A 319 -18.37 -0.43 -20.24
C PHE A 319 -16.90 -0.58 -20.67
N GLY A 320 -16.10 0.45 -20.40
CA GLY A 320 -14.72 0.57 -20.86
C GLY A 320 -14.61 0.94 -22.35
N PRO A 321 -13.42 0.75 -22.96
CA PRO A 321 -12.19 0.26 -22.33
C PRO A 321 -11.59 1.29 -21.35
N MET A 322 -10.79 0.81 -20.41
CA MET A 322 -9.98 1.67 -19.54
C MET A 322 -8.80 2.25 -20.32
N THR A 323 -8.61 3.57 -20.16
CA THR A 323 -7.43 4.30 -20.64
C THR A 323 -6.53 4.65 -19.46
N ARG A 324 -5.22 4.47 -19.63
CA ARG A 324 -4.18 4.84 -18.66
C ARG A 324 -3.09 5.64 -19.37
N THR A 325 -2.64 6.74 -18.77
CA THR A 325 -1.59 7.59 -19.34
C THR A 325 -0.92 8.46 -18.28
N THR A 326 0.39 8.66 -18.42
CA THR A 326 1.15 9.68 -17.68
C THR A 326 1.23 11.01 -18.44
N ASP A 327 0.90 11.00 -19.73
CA ASP A 327 0.85 12.18 -20.59
C ASP A 327 -0.46 12.96 -20.37
N PRO A 328 -0.40 14.20 -19.84
CA PRO A 328 -1.59 15.01 -19.60
C PRO A 328 -2.31 15.40 -20.91
N ASP A 329 -1.58 15.61 -22.00
CA ASP A 329 -2.16 16.03 -23.28
C ASP A 329 -2.90 14.85 -23.94
N LYS A 330 -2.37 13.63 -23.78
CA LYS A 330 -3.10 12.40 -24.13
C LYS A 330 -4.38 12.26 -23.30
N MET A 331 -4.35 12.49 -21.99
CA MET A 331 -5.56 12.43 -21.16
C MET A 331 -6.62 13.43 -21.63
N LYS A 332 -6.21 14.68 -21.92
CA LYS A 332 -7.11 15.71 -22.47
C LYS A 332 -7.76 15.30 -23.80
N SER A 333 -6.99 14.65 -24.67
CA SER A 333 -7.49 14.11 -25.93
C SER A 333 -8.51 12.99 -25.71
N GLU A 334 -8.24 12.04 -24.81
CA GLU A 334 -9.14 10.90 -24.58
C GLU A 334 -10.47 11.33 -23.95
N ILE A 335 -10.46 12.24 -22.96
CA ILE A 335 -11.72 12.73 -22.38
C ILE A 335 -12.54 13.60 -23.34
N SER A 336 -11.89 14.25 -24.32
CA SER A 336 -12.60 15.01 -25.37
C SER A 336 -13.38 14.13 -26.34
N LYS A 337 -13.03 12.85 -26.45
CA LYS A 337 -13.74 11.90 -27.30
C LYS A 337 -15.05 11.42 -26.68
N LEU A 338 -15.27 11.64 -25.39
CA LEU A 338 -16.50 11.20 -24.73
C LEU A 338 -17.72 11.98 -25.26
N THR A 339 -18.72 11.23 -25.69
CA THR A 339 -20.01 11.75 -26.17
C THR A 339 -21.16 11.02 -25.47
N ALA A 340 -22.17 11.76 -25.04
CA ALA A 340 -23.39 11.19 -24.46
C ALA A 340 -24.24 10.50 -25.55
N SER A 341 -24.50 9.21 -25.39
CA SER A 341 -25.34 8.44 -26.31
C SER A 341 -25.87 7.15 -25.65
N GLY A 342 -26.94 6.57 -26.19
CA GLY A 342 -27.47 5.31 -25.66
C GLY A 342 -28.19 5.45 -24.31
N GLY A 343 -28.22 4.37 -23.52
CA GLY A 343 -28.90 4.32 -22.21
C GLY A 343 -30.43 4.18 -22.32
N GLY A 344 -30.94 3.45 -23.31
CA GLY A 344 -32.37 3.35 -23.64
C GLY A 344 -33.30 2.96 -22.46
N ASP A 345 -32.75 2.35 -21.42
CA ASP A 345 -33.37 2.15 -20.11
C ASP A 345 -32.46 2.62 -18.96
N THR A 346 -33.08 2.88 -17.81
CA THR A 346 -32.41 3.03 -16.51
C THR A 346 -32.80 1.84 -15.66
N PRO A 347 -31.91 1.16 -14.91
CA PRO A 347 -30.56 1.55 -14.39
C PRO A 347 -29.37 1.31 -15.35
N GLU A 348 -28.11 1.57 -14.95
CA GLU A 348 -26.89 1.46 -15.81
C GLU A 348 -25.71 0.64 -15.22
N MET A 349 -24.65 0.33 -15.99
CA MET A 349 -23.53 -0.55 -15.61
C MET A 349 -22.40 0.11 -14.77
N CYS A 350 -22.77 0.95 -13.81
CA CYS A 350 -21.83 1.74 -13.01
C CYS A 350 -20.84 0.90 -12.20
N LEU A 351 -21.29 -0.20 -11.57
CA LEU A 351 -20.38 -1.00 -10.72
C LEU A 351 -19.36 -1.78 -11.54
N SER A 352 -19.68 -2.19 -12.77
CA SER A 352 -18.74 -2.82 -13.69
C SER A 352 -17.66 -1.85 -14.14
N GLY A 353 -18.02 -0.60 -14.46
CA GLY A 353 -17.06 0.48 -14.71
C GLY A 353 -16.15 0.74 -13.50
N LEU A 354 -16.73 0.79 -12.30
CA LEU A 354 -15.97 0.97 -11.06
C LEU A 354 -15.06 -0.24 -10.74
N GLN A 355 -15.49 -1.47 -11.06
CA GLN A 355 -14.65 -2.66 -10.92
C GLN A 355 -13.40 -2.56 -11.79
N LEU A 356 -13.57 -2.15 -13.05
CA LEU A 356 -12.46 -1.97 -13.97
C LEU A 356 -11.48 -0.89 -13.47
N ALA A 357 -11.99 0.20 -12.90
CA ALA A 357 -11.17 1.23 -12.27
C ALA A 357 -10.39 0.71 -11.05
N LEU A 358 -11.05 0.00 -10.12
CA LEU A 358 -10.41 -0.51 -8.89
C LEU A 358 -9.40 -1.62 -9.14
N THR A 359 -9.56 -2.39 -10.23
CA THR A 359 -8.61 -3.45 -10.62
C THR A 359 -7.46 -2.92 -11.48
N GLY A 360 -7.70 -1.82 -12.21
CA GLY A 360 -6.69 -1.20 -13.08
C GLY A 360 -5.87 -0.08 -12.43
N ALA A 361 -6.41 0.59 -11.42
CA ALA A 361 -5.74 1.67 -10.70
C ALA A 361 -4.75 1.15 -9.64
N PRO A 362 -3.61 1.82 -9.43
CA PRO A 362 -2.73 1.49 -8.31
C PRO A 362 -3.43 1.59 -6.95
N ALA A 363 -2.91 0.89 -5.95
CA ALA A 363 -3.41 1.00 -4.58
C ALA A 363 -3.38 2.45 -4.07
N SER A 364 -4.33 2.80 -3.20
CA SER A 364 -4.53 4.12 -2.60
C SER A 364 -4.77 5.23 -3.63
N SER A 365 -5.51 4.93 -4.71
CA SER A 365 -5.91 5.91 -5.73
C SER A 365 -7.18 6.66 -5.32
N HIS A 366 -7.36 7.87 -5.87
CA HIS A 366 -8.64 8.58 -5.81
C HIS A 366 -9.44 8.32 -7.08
N ILE A 367 -10.63 7.77 -6.92
CA ILE A 367 -11.55 7.42 -8.00
C ILE A 367 -12.78 8.31 -7.91
N TYR A 368 -13.09 9.03 -8.99
CA TYR A 368 -14.20 9.95 -9.08
C TYR A 368 -15.22 9.43 -10.09
N VAL A 369 -16.41 9.09 -9.60
CA VAL A 369 -17.50 8.50 -10.39
C VAL A 369 -18.53 9.58 -10.72
N PHE A 370 -18.87 9.75 -12.00
CA PHE A 370 -19.91 10.65 -12.48
C PHE A 370 -21.04 9.84 -13.09
N THR A 371 -22.28 10.03 -12.62
CA THR A 371 -23.48 9.37 -13.16
C THR A 371 -24.75 10.12 -12.79
N ASP A 372 -25.80 9.99 -13.60
CA ASP A 372 -27.14 10.48 -13.25
C ASP A 372 -28.17 9.35 -13.01
N ALA A 373 -27.69 8.10 -12.93
CA ALA A 373 -28.51 6.91 -12.75
C ALA A 373 -28.06 6.01 -11.57
N ILE A 374 -28.99 5.16 -11.13
CA ILE A 374 -28.70 4.04 -10.22
C ILE A 374 -28.04 2.89 -10.98
N ALA A 375 -27.31 2.03 -10.27
CA ALA A 375 -26.63 0.87 -10.87
C ALA A 375 -27.58 -0.31 -11.16
N LYS A 376 -27.42 -0.94 -12.34
CA LYS A 376 -28.11 -2.16 -12.81
C LYS A 376 -27.46 -3.43 -12.27
N ASP A 377 -26.15 -3.36 -12.07
CA ASP A 377 -25.25 -4.45 -11.71
C ASP A 377 -24.95 -4.49 -10.20
N ILE A 378 -26.00 -4.32 -9.38
CA ILE A 378 -25.88 -4.21 -7.92
C ILE A 378 -25.35 -5.49 -7.25
N ASP A 379 -25.38 -6.63 -7.94
CA ASP A 379 -24.76 -7.87 -7.47
C ASP A 379 -23.24 -7.74 -7.29
N LEU A 380 -22.61 -6.73 -7.91
CA LEU A 380 -21.19 -6.40 -7.72
C LEU A 380 -20.89 -5.66 -6.42
N LYS A 381 -21.88 -5.15 -5.65
CA LYS A 381 -21.64 -4.27 -4.48
C LYS A 381 -20.57 -4.82 -3.53
N ASP A 382 -20.69 -6.08 -3.12
CA ASP A 382 -19.75 -6.70 -2.18
C ASP A 382 -18.36 -6.91 -2.80
N THR A 383 -18.30 -7.16 -4.11
CA THR A 383 -17.03 -7.24 -4.85
C THR A 383 -16.34 -5.87 -4.87
N ILE A 384 -17.09 -4.79 -5.13
CA ILE A 384 -16.59 -3.42 -5.10
C ILE A 384 -16.11 -3.05 -3.70
N VAL A 385 -16.86 -3.38 -2.66
CA VAL A 385 -16.44 -3.16 -1.26
C VAL A 385 -15.12 -3.88 -0.96
N ALA A 386 -14.96 -5.14 -1.39
CA ALA A 386 -13.73 -5.89 -1.21
C ALA A 386 -12.54 -5.27 -1.98
N LEU A 387 -12.77 -4.78 -3.21
CA LEU A 387 -11.76 -4.11 -4.02
C LEU A 387 -11.35 -2.74 -3.45
N ILE A 388 -12.32 -1.94 -2.98
CA ILE A 388 -12.07 -0.67 -2.27
C ILE A 388 -11.14 -0.91 -1.07
N ARG A 389 -11.46 -1.93 -0.25
CA ARG A 389 -10.71 -2.22 0.97
C ARG A 389 -9.32 -2.78 0.70
N SER A 390 -9.19 -3.70 -0.27
CA SER A 390 -7.91 -4.31 -0.63
C SER A 390 -6.97 -3.32 -1.32
N SER A 391 -7.49 -2.52 -2.26
CA SER A 391 -6.71 -1.45 -2.91
C SER A 391 -6.49 -0.25 -2.00
N LYS A 392 -7.27 -0.10 -0.91
CA LYS A 392 -7.30 1.10 -0.05
C LYS A 392 -7.60 2.38 -0.83
N SER A 393 -8.29 2.27 -1.97
CA SER A 393 -8.65 3.41 -2.82
C SER A 393 -9.87 4.14 -2.27
N THR A 394 -9.93 5.46 -2.48
CA THR A 394 -11.06 6.30 -2.10
C THR A 394 -11.96 6.56 -3.30
N VAL A 395 -13.26 6.29 -3.17
CA VAL A 395 -14.25 6.44 -4.25
C VAL A 395 -15.26 7.53 -3.90
N SER A 396 -15.30 8.59 -4.69
CA SER A 396 -16.29 9.66 -4.54
C SER A 396 -17.25 9.70 -5.72
N PHE A 397 -18.54 9.77 -5.44
CA PHE A 397 -19.63 9.77 -6.42
C PHE A 397 -20.20 11.19 -6.56
N PHE A 398 -20.32 11.65 -7.79
CA PHE A 398 -20.98 12.89 -8.18
C PHE A 398 -22.23 12.54 -8.98
N MET A 399 -23.39 12.80 -8.37
CA MET A 399 -24.69 12.35 -8.86
C MET A 399 -25.59 13.54 -9.19
N THR A 400 -26.11 13.61 -10.42
CA THR A 400 -27.02 14.70 -10.84
C THR A 400 -28.46 14.28 -11.09
N GLY A 401 -28.74 12.98 -10.97
CA GLY A 401 -30.05 12.36 -11.19
C GLY A 401 -31.11 12.73 -10.15
N ALA A 402 -32.26 13.18 -10.63
CA ALA A 402 -33.46 13.33 -9.82
C ALA A 402 -34.13 11.96 -9.64
N SER A 403 -34.54 11.64 -8.40
CA SER A 403 -35.41 10.51 -8.09
C SER A 403 -36.79 10.69 -8.78
N ARG A 404 -36.86 10.39 -10.09
CA ARG A 404 -38.14 10.15 -10.74
C ARG A 404 -38.67 8.86 -10.14
N ARG A 405 -39.73 8.96 -9.33
CA ARG A 405 -40.54 7.83 -8.88
C ARG A 405 -40.95 7.00 -10.10
N ARG A 406 -40.15 6.02 -10.50
CA ARG A 406 -40.53 4.92 -11.38
C ARG A 406 -40.31 3.61 -10.64
N ARG A 407 -41.16 2.63 -10.97
CA ARG A 407 -41.31 1.33 -10.29
C ARG A 407 -39.98 0.82 -9.76
N ARG A 408 -39.92 0.55 -8.45
CA ARG A 408 -38.83 -0.22 -7.82
C ARG A 408 -38.68 -1.53 -8.60
N SER A 409 -37.65 -1.65 -9.43
CA SER A 409 -37.18 -2.97 -9.85
C SER A 409 -36.50 -3.60 -8.64
N LEU A 410 -36.81 -4.85 -8.35
CA LEU A 410 -36.15 -5.61 -7.28
C LEU A 410 -34.68 -5.92 -7.62
N SER A 411 -34.25 -5.67 -8.86
CA SER A 411 -32.90 -5.96 -9.38
C SER A 411 -32.00 -4.72 -9.52
N ALA A 412 -32.41 -3.55 -9.01
CA ALA A 412 -31.71 -2.29 -9.23
C ALA A 412 -31.24 -1.65 -7.91
N ALA A 413 -30.10 -0.95 -7.95
CA ALA A 413 -29.55 -0.23 -6.80
C ALA A 413 -30.44 0.93 -6.34
N SER A 414 -30.18 1.42 -5.14
CA SER A 414 -30.65 2.70 -4.63
C SER A 414 -29.52 3.73 -4.59
N LEU A 415 -29.87 5.01 -4.52
CA LEU A 415 -28.87 6.07 -4.26
C LEU A 415 -28.17 5.90 -2.90
N GLU A 416 -28.76 5.14 -1.97
CA GLU A 416 -28.13 4.85 -0.69
C GLU A 416 -26.95 3.88 -0.85
N ASP A 417 -26.97 2.99 -1.86
CA ASP A 417 -25.89 2.05 -2.11
C ASP A 417 -24.59 2.76 -2.51
N TYR A 418 -24.67 3.85 -3.29
CA TYR A 418 -23.50 4.68 -3.59
C TYR A 418 -22.97 5.39 -2.34
N LYS A 419 -23.83 5.76 -1.39
CA LYS A 419 -23.38 6.33 -0.10
C LYS A 419 -22.64 5.30 0.73
N ASP A 420 -23.14 4.05 0.78
CA ASP A 420 -22.45 2.95 1.45
C ASP A 420 -21.07 2.68 0.82
N LEU A 421 -20.98 2.69 -0.52
CA LEU A 421 -19.70 2.49 -1.23
C LEU A 421 -18.73 3.64 -0.99
N ALA A 422 -19.20 4.89 -1.10
CA ALA A 422 -18.39 6.06 -0.78
C ALA A 422 -17.88 5.99 0.66
N LEU A 423 -18.76 5.65 1.59
CA LEU A 423 -18.44 5.51 3.00
C LEU A 423 -17.35 4.45 3.22
N ALA A 424 -17.55 3.24 2.70
CA ALA A 424 -16.59 2.14 2.84
C ALA A 424 -15.18 2.47 2.32
N SER A 425 -15.05 3.45 1.43
CA SER A 425 -13.78 3.92 0.86
C SER A 425 -13.21 5.18 1.54
N GLY A 426 -13.97 5.80 2.44
CA GLY A 426 -13.71 7.14 2.98
C GLY A 426 -13.90 8.28 1.98
N GLY A 427 -14.61 8.05 0.88
CA GLY A 427 -14.97 9.04 -0.12
C GLY A 427 -16.26 9.79 0.21
N GLN A 428 -16.80 10.49 -0.80
CA GLN A 428 -18.01 11.30 -0.67
C GLN A 428 -19.08 10.87 -1.67
N ALA A 429 -20.35 10.87 -1.27
CA ALA A 429 -21.48 10.66 -2.18
C ALA A 429 -22.28 11.95 -2.30
N ILE A 430 -21.96 12.74 -3.31
CA ILE A 430 -22.44 14.11 -3.50
C ILE A 430 -23.58 14.09 -4.51
N GLN A 431 -24.77 14.50 -4.08
CA GLN A 431 -25.93 14.64 -4.95
C GLN A 431 -26.25 16.12 -5.16
N VAL A 432 -26.31 16.52 -6.42
CA VAL A 432 -26.52 17.92 -6.85
C VAL A 432 -27.47 17.96 -8.04
N SER A 433 -27.91 19.16 -8.44
CA SER A 433 -28.54 19.32 -9.76
C SER A 433 -27.44 19.44 -10.83
N LYS A 434 -27.76 19.15 -12.11
CA LYS A 434 -26.81 19.33 -13.23
C LYS A 434 -26.17 20.74 -13.24
N ARG A 435 -26.95 21.78 -12.93
CA ARG A 435 -26.47 23.19 -12.84
C ARG A 435 -25.49 23.45 -11.70
N GLN A 436 -25.48 22.59 -10.70
CA GLN A 436 -24.67 22.71 -9.49
C GLN A 436 -23.43 21.81 -9.51
N LEU A 437 -23.27 20.96 -10.52
CA LEU A 437 -22.18 19.99 -10.60
C LEU A 437 -20.81 20.67 -10.56
N ALA A 438 -20.64 21.77 -11.27
CA ALA A 438 -19.40 22.55 -11.30
C ALA A 438 -18.93 23.03 -9.92
N GLN A 439 -19.86 23.32 -9.00
CA GLN A 439 -19.49 23.75 -7.64
C GLN A 439 -19.19 22.57 -6.71
N ALA A 440 -19.65 21.36 -7.06
CA ALA A 440 -19.36 20.16 -6.29
C ALA A 440 -18.00 19.58 -6.64
N THR A 441 -17.56 19.71 -7.89
CA THR A 441 -16.31 19.16 -8.40
C THR A 441 -15.06 19.83 -7.82
N ASP A 442 -15.19 20.96 -7.12
CA ASP A 442 -14.14 21.55 -6.26
C ASP A 442 -13.54 20.54 -5.26
N VAL A 443 -14.33 19.56 -4.81
CA VAL A 443 -13.87 18.46 -3.93
C VAL A 443 -12.77 17.63 -4.61
N ILE A 444 -12.81 17.49 -5.94
CA ILE A 444 -11.80 16.77 -6.71
C ILE A 444 -10.47 17.52 -6.64
N LEU A 445 -10.48 18.84 -6.78
CA LEU A 445 -9.27 19.68 -6.68
C LEU A 445 -8.62 19.56 -5.29
N ASP A 446 -9.43 19.61 -4.23
CA ASP A 446 -8.96 19.50 -2.85
C ASP A 446 -8.37 18.11 -2.53
N THR A 447 -8.94 17.05 -3.10
CA THR A 447 -8.57 15.67 -2.76
C THR A 447 -7.48 15.10 -3.67
N SER A 448 -7.29 15.65 -4.88
CA SER A 448 -6.22 15.23 -5.81
C SER A 448 -4.88 15.92 -5.52
N THR A 449 -4.55 16.14 -4.25
CA THR A 449 -3.34 16.86 -3.81
C THR A 449 -2.38 15.95 -3.06
N SER A 450 -1.09 16.25 -3.14
CA SER A 450 -0.04 15.57 -2.38
C SER A 450 -0.21 15.83 -0.88
N ALA A 451 0.25 14.87 -0.08
CA ALA A 451 0.25 14.92 1.39
C ALA A 451 -1.15 15.11 2.02
N LEU A 452 -2.22 14.75 1.31
CA LEU A 452 -3.57 14.77 1.87
C LEU A 452 -3.69 13.77 3.03
N VAL A 453 -4.12 14.27 4.18
CA VAL A 453 -4.39 13.49 5.39
C VAL A 453 -5.82 13.70 5.87
N THR A 454 -6.36 12.68 6.55
CA THR A 454 -7.66 12.78 7.23
C THR A 454 -7.40 13.01 8.73
N VAL A 455 -8.05 14.03 9.29
CA VAL A 455 -7.99 14.34 10.73
C VAL A 455 -9.15 13.67 11.47
N LEU A 456 -10.34 13.72 10.87
CA LEU A 456 -11.56 13.15 11.42
C LEU A 456 -12.45 12.64 10.29
N GLN A 457 -13.08 11.48 10.49
CA GLN A 457 -14.14 10.98 9.63
C GLN A 457 -15.18 10.25 10.48
N CYS A 458 -16.45 10.63 10.35
CA CYS A 458 -17.54 9.96 11.05
C CYS A 458 -18.85 9.97 10.25
N VAL A 459 -19.77 9.09 10.67
CA VAL A 459 -21.13 9.00 10.13
C VAL A 459 -22.14 8.95 11.25
N ARG A 460 -23.24 9.66 11.07
CA ARG A 460 -24.41 9.57 11.94
C ARG A 460 -25.64 9.24 11.12
N ARG A 461 -26.37 8.20 11.54
CA ARG A 461 -27.62 7.73 10.91
C ARG A 461 -28.86 8.10 11.72
N LEU A 462 -28.68 8.44 13.00
CA LEU A 462 -29.76 8.77 13.92
C LEU A 462 -29.96 10.29 14.01
N ARG A 463 -31.19 10.70 14.34
CA ARG A 463 -31.51 12.10 14.61
C ARG A 463 -30.82 12.53 15.90
N ASN A 464 -29.81 13.38 15.78
CA ASN A 464 -29.09 13.91 16.93
C ASN A 464 -28.57 15.33 16.70
N GLN A 465 -28.28 16.01 17.81
CA GLN A 465 -27.36 17.13 17.84
C GLN A 465 -26.11 16.62 18.57
N GLU A 466 -24.96 16.79 17.94
CA GLU A 466 -23.71 16.24 18.45
C GLU A 466 -22.56 17.20 18.18
N THR A 467 -21.60 17.25 19.10
CA THR A 467 -20.39 18.05 18.98
C THR A 467 -19.22 17.13 18.69
N PHE A 468 -18.49 17.41 17.61
CA PHE A 468 -17.33 16.63 17.18
C PHE A 468 -16.05 17.42 17.46
N PRO A 469 -15.24 17.02 18.46
CA PRO A 469 -13.94 17.62 18.69
C PRO A 469 -12.91 17.07 17.70
N PHE A 470 -11.96 17.91 17.29
CA PHE A 470 -10.80 17.50 16.51
C PHE A 470 -9.63 18.45 16.74
N VAL A 471 -8.40 17.95 16.58
CA VAL A 471 -7.19 18.74 16.80
C VAL A 471 -6.53 19.06 15.46
N LEU A 472 -6.27 20.35 15.22
CA LEU A 472 -5.49 20.81 14.09
C LEU A 472 -4.10 21.21 14.59
N ASP A 473 -3.07 20.53 14.09
CA ASP A 473 -1.67 20.88 14.36
C ASP A 473 -1.16 21.95 13.38
N GLU A 474 -0.04 22.58 13.72
CA GLU A 474 0.58 23.67 12.96
C GLU A 474 1.01 23.27 11.53
N THR A 475 1.20 21.97 11.26
CA THR A 475 1.65 21.53 9.94
C THR A 475 0.51 21.45 8.93
N LEU A 476 -0.76 21.44 9.38
CA LEU A 476 -1.90 21.28 8.51
C LEU A 476 -2.17 22.54 7.67
N LYS A 477 -2.15 22.38 6.35
CA LYS A 477 -2.53 23.41 5.38
C LYS A 477 -3.77 23.01 4.59
N ASN A 478 -4.39 23.98 3.92
CA ASN A 478 -5.54 23.76 3.03
C ASN A 478 -6.66 22.92 3.67
N ILE A 479 -6.97 23.25 4.93
CA ILE A 479 -7.90 22.48 5.75
C ILE A 479 -9.32 22.66 5.23
N THR A 480 -9.97 21.53 4.94
CA THR A 480 -11.32 21.50 4.39
C THR A 480 -12.18 20.53 5.18
N ILE A 481 -13.36 21.00 5.59
CA ILE A 481 -14.39 20.22 6.26
C ILE A 481 -15.49 19.95 5.25
N TYR A 482 -15.85 18.69 5.07
CA TYR A 482 -16.95 18.24 4.25
C TYR A 482 -18.05 17.68 5.15
N ILE A 483 -19.26 18.18 4.96
CA ILE A 483 -20.46 17.58 5.53
C ILE A 483 -21.38 17.20 4.38
N THR A 484 -21.67 15.92 4.24
CA THR A 484 -22.53 15.41 3.17
C THR A 484 -23.83 14.85 3.75
N GLY A 485 -24.94 15.46 3.38
CA GLY A 485 -26.28 15.09 3.80
C GLY A 485 -27.27 16.25 3.63
N THR A 486 -28.49 16.05 4.10
CA THR A 486 -29.61 16.97 3.90
C THR A 486 -30.16 17.49 5.22
N SER A 487 -30.71 18.70 5.23
CA SER A 487 -31.25 19.36 6.43
C SER A 487 -30.23 19.54 7.57
N ILE A 488 -29.02 19.93 7.21
CA ILE A 488 -27.90 20.09 8.15
C ILE A 488 -27.77 21.55 8.58
N THR A 489 -27.73 21.77 9.89
CA THR A 489 -27.26 23.02 10.50
C THR A 489 -26.03 22.73 11.34
N PHE A 490 -25.05 23.63 11.32
CA PHE A 490 -23.85 23.48 12.13
C PHE A 490 -23.31 24.81 12.65
N THR A 491 -22.48 24.70 13.68
CA THR A 491 -21.68 25.79 14.24
C THR A 491 -20.26 25.28 14.43
N LEU A 492 -19.30 25.94 13.79
CA LEU A 492 -17.88 25.67 13.92
C LEU A 492 -17.30 26.59 14.99
N THR A 493 -16.46 26.08 15.89
CA THR A 493 -15.78 26.85 16.93
C THR A 493 -14.29 26.52 16.94
N ASN A 494 -13.47 27.57 16.99
CA ASN A 494 -12.01 27.46 17.06
C ASN A 494 -11.49 27.41 18.51
N PRO A 495 -10.18 27.18 18.73
CA PRO A 495 -9.59 27.11 20.07
C PRO A 495 -9.76 28.39 20.90
N ALA A 496 -9.83 29.57 20.27
CA ALA A 496 -10.10 30.84 20.96
C ALA A 496 -11.59 31.10 21.28
N GLY A 497 -12.49 30.15 20.99
CA GLY A 497 -13.93 30.27 21.24
C GLY A 497 -14.68 31.11 20.19
N VAL A 498 -14.01 31.56 19.13
CA VAL A 498 -14.67 32.22 17.99
C VAL A 498 -15.51 31.18 17.27
N SER A 499 -16.76 31.53 16.95
CA SER A 499 -17.70 30.64 16.28
C SER A 499 -18.19 31.21 14.95
N GLN A 500 -18.51 30.33 14.01
CA GLN A 500 -19.14 30.65 12.73
C GLN A 500 -20.27 29.66 12.45
N ASN A 501 -21.44 30.18 12.11
CA ASN A 501 -22.64 29.39 11.82
C ASN A 501 -22.75 29.04 10.34
N HIS A 502 -23.50 27.98 10.04
CA HIS A 502 -23.72 27.47 8.68
C HIS A 502 -24.31 28.49 7.67
N ASN A 503 -24.93 29.58 8.14
CA ASN A 503 -25.52 30.63 7.31
C ASN A 503 -24.53 31.77 6.98
N GLU A 504 -23.35 31.78 7.60
CA GLU A 504 -22.29 32.76 7.34
C GLU A 504 -21.37 32.24 6.22
N ALA A 505 -21.76 32.46 4.96
CA ALA A 505 -21.07 31.94 3.78
C ALA A 505 -19.58 32.32 3.71
N SER A 506 -19.20 33.48 4.25
CA SER A 506 -17.81 33.84 4.52
C SER A 506 -17.77 34.49 5.89
N GLY A 507 -16.96 33.94 6.80
CA GLY A 507 -16.87 34.42 8.17
C GLY A 507 -15.45 34.37 8.71
N LYS A 508 -15.32 34.53 10.03
CA LYS A 508 -14.02 34.63 10.71
C LYS A 508 -13.19 33.35 10.65
N LEU A 509 -13.84 32.20 10.50
CA LEU A 509 -13.18 30.89 10.53
C LEU A 509 -12.94 30.29 9.14
N GLY A 510 -13.76 30.65 8.15
CA GLY A 510 -13.60 30.16 6.79
C GLY A 510 -14.73 30.54 5.84
N THR A 511 -14.68 29.98 4.64
CA THR A 511 -15.71 30.11 3.59
C THR A 511 -16.53 28.83 3.50
N ILE A 512 -17.86 28.96 3.44
CA ILE A 512 -18.83 27.86 3.38
C ILE A 512 -19.50 27.86 2.00
N GLN A 513 -19.32 26.76 1.27
CA GLN A 513 -19.98 26.50 0.00
C GLN A 513 -21.06 25.43 0.20
N THR A 514 -22.29 25.76 -0.21
CA THR A 514 -23.48 24.94 -0.03
C THR A 514 -24.00 24.51 -1.40
N VAL A 515 -23.84 23.23 -1.75
CA VAL A 515 -24.12 22.70 -3.09
C VAL A 515 -24.84 21.36 -2.97
N GLY A 516 -26.14 21.32 -3.30
CA GLY A 516 -26.97 20.12 -3.10
C GLY A 516 -26.82 19.55 -1.68
N THR A 517 -26.38 18.29 -1.58
CA THR A 517 -26.12 17.59 -0.31
C THR A 517 -24.77 17.92 0.33
N LEU A 518 -23.91 18.69 -0.33
CA LEU A 518 -22.58 19.04 0.16
C LEU A 518 -22.60 20.38 0.92
N ARG A 519 -21.91 20.39 2.06
CA ARG A 519 -21.40 21.58 2.73
C ARG A 519 -19.89 21.47 2.78
N ARG A 520 -19.20 22.31 2.03
CA ARG A 520 -17.74 22.38 1.96
C ARG A 520 -17.28 23.64 2.68
N ILE A 521 -16.55 23.50 3.77
CA ILE A 521 -16.00 24.60 4.56
C ILE A 521 -14.49 24.61 4.40
N ARG A 522 -13.95 25.66 3.77
CA ARG A 522 -12.49 25.87 3.68
C ARG A 522 -12.06 26.83 4.76
N LEU A 523 -11.18 26.39 5.65
CA LEU A 523 -10.70 27.23 6.75
C LEU A 523 -9.74 28.31 6.23
N ASN A 524 -9.74 29.47 6.90
CA ASN A 524 -8.81 30.55 6.60
C ASN A 524 -7.35 30.08 6.80
N ALA A 525 -6.41 30.70 6.09
CA ALA A 525 -4.98 30.34 6.16
C ALA A 525 -4.38 30.61 7.56
N ASP A 526 -4.85 31.66 8.24
CA ASP A 526 -4.41 32.06 9.59
C ASP A 526 -5.10 31.22 10.69
N ASN A 527 -5.43 29.96 10.39
CA ASN A 527 -6.16 29.11 11.32
C ASN A 527 -5.34 28.86 12.60
N GLN A 528 -6.06 28.73 13.71
CA GLN A 528 -5.44 28.51 15.01
C GLN A 528 -5.18 27.03 15.22
N THR A 529 -3.93 26.69 15.52
CA THR A 529 -3.53 25.38 16.06
C THR A 529 -4.29 25.09 17.36
N GLY A 530 -4.73 23.84 17.55
CA GLY A 530 -5.33 23.37 18.80
C GLY A 530 -6.66 22.65 18.61
N ALA A 531 -7.46 22.61 19.68
CA ALA A 531 -8.74 21.92 19.73
C ALA A 531 -9.87 22.73 19.08
N TRP A 532 -10.38 22.20 17.97
CA TRP A 532 -11.58 22.69 17.29
C TRP A 532 -12.76 21.81 17.62
N GLN A 533 -13.96 22.36 17.43
CA GLN A 533 -15.18 21.59 17.54
C GLN A 533 -16.19 22.04 16.50
N ILE A 534 -16.97 21.10 15.98
CA ILE A 534 -18.12 21.39 15.14
C ILE A 534 -19.36 20.76 15.76
N ASN A 535 -20.35 21.59 16.08
CA ASN A 535 -21.66 21.14 16.52
C ASN A 535 -22.56 20.98 15.30
N ILE A 536 -23.08 19.78 15.06
CA ILE A 536 -23.95 19.48 13.93
C ILE A 536 -25.31 19.03 14.47
N LYS A 537 -26.37 19.57 13.87
CA LYS A 537 -27.75 19.16 14.09
C LYS A 537 -28.36 18.74 12.77
N SER A 538 -28.84 17.51 12.72
CA SER A 538 -29.50 16.93 11.55
C SER A 538 -30.64 15.99 11.97
N ASN A 539 -31.67 15.89 11.13
CA ASN A 539 -32.74 14.92 11.27
C ASN A 539 -32.60 13.71 10.34
N GLN A 540 -31.54 13.66 9.54
CA GLN A 540 -31.22 12.63 8.54
C GLN A 540 -29.76 12.22 8.66
N ALA A 541 -29.41 11.12 7.99
CA ALA A 541 -28.03 10.65 7.97
C ALA A 541 -27.09 11.67 7.34
N TYR A 542 -25.89 11.81 7.90
CA TYR A 542 -24.83 12.66 7.36
C TYR A 542 -23.46 12.05 7.59
N THR A 543 -22.51 12.43 6.73
CA THR A 543 -21.09 12.18 6.91
C THR A 543 -20.39 13.49 7.26
N LEU A 544 -19.38 13.42 8.14
CA LEU A 544 -18.46 14.52 8.44
C LEU A 544 -17.05 14.03 8.15
N LYS A 545 -16.29 14.81 7.39
CA LYS A 545 -14.88 14.54 7.08
C LYS A 545 -14.06 15.82 7.19
N VAL A 546 -12.94 15.76 7.90
CA VAL A 546 -11.97 16.85 8.03
C VAL A 546 -10.65 16.39 7.42
N THR A 547 -10.15 17.14 6.43
CA THR A 547 -8.89 16.85 5.75
C THR A 547 -7.99 18.08 5.69
N GLY A 548 -6.70 17.86 5.47
CA GLY A 548 -5.72 18.90 5.16
C GLY A 548 -4.47 18.29 4.53
N GLN A 549 -3.49 19.13 4.22
CA GLN A 549 -2.18 18.70 3.76
C GLN A 549 -1.20 18.72 4.93
N SER A 550 -0.48 17.61 5.13
CA SER A 550 0.57 17.50 6.14
C SER A 550 1.51 16.35 5.81
N THR A 551 2.79 16.54 6.09
CA THR A 551 3.79 15.45 6.08
C THR A 551 3.70 14.54 7.31
N ILE A 552 2.99 14.96 8.38
CA ILE A 552 2.73 14.11 9.54
C ILE A 552 1.59 13.17 9.21
N THR A 553 1.88 11.88 9.13
CA THR A 553 0.92 10.84 8.75
C THR A 553 1.38 9.47 9.21
N PHE A 554 0.61 8.42 8.91
CA PHE A 554 0.97 7.05 9.20
C PHE A 554 0.40 6.08 8.16
N ILE A 555 1.04 4.93 8.03
CA ILE A 555 0.50 3.76 7.34
C ILE A 555 0.36 2.60 8.32
N TYR A 556 -0.49 1.64 8.00
CA TYR A 556 -0.73 0.50 8.86
C TYR A 556 -1.14 -0.77 8.10
N LYS A 557 -0.90 -1.91 8.75
CA LYS A 557 -1.38 -3.23 8.34
C LYS A 557 -1.76 -4.04 9.57
N PHE A 558 -2.82 -4.84 9.47
CA PHE A 558 -3.06 -5.91 10.45
C PHE A 558 -2.02 -7.01 10.24
N VAL A 559 -1.42 -7.48 11.32
CA VAL A 559 -0.37 -8.47 11.28
C VAL A 559 -0.66 -9.64 12.21
N GLU A 560 -0.10 -10.79 11.88
CA GLU A 560 -0.05 -11.96 12.75
C GLU A 560 1.39 -12.30 13.06
N ARG A 561 1.63 -12.77 14.29
CA ARG A 561 2.95 -13.25 14.68
C ARG A 561 3.11 -14.68 14.22
N PHE A 562 4.18 -14.97 13.48
CA PHE A 562 4.54 -16.35 13.14
C PHE A 562 5.79 -16.79 13.89
N LYS A 563 5.89 -18.10 14.09
CA LYS A 563 7.03 -18.78 14.73
C LYS A 563 7.76 -19.60 13.67
N GLY A 564 9.03 -19.90 13.91
CA GLY A 564 9.86 -20.67 12.99
C GLY A 564 11.35 -20.44 13.28
N PRO A 565 12.25 -20.88 12.39
CA PRO A 565 13.67 -20.54 12.44
C PRO A 565 13.87 -19.02 12.54
N HIS A 566 12.95 -18.27 11.93
CA HIS A 566 12.96 -16.83 11.81
C HIS A 566 11.60 -16.24 12.22
N PRO A 567 11.35 -15.97 13.52
CA PRO A 567 10.07 -15.42 13.98
C PRO A 567 9.89 -13.98 13.54
N GLY A 568 8.65 -13.60 13.20
CA GLY A 568 8.34 -12.25 12.73
C GLY A 568 6.84 -11.97 12.69
N TYR A 569 6.50 -10.91 11.96
CA TYR A 569 5.13 -10.49 11.71
C TYR A 569 4.83 -10.60 10.21
N ALA A 570 3.71 -11.21 9.87
CA ALA A 570 3.22 -11.26 8.50
C ALA A 570 1.92 -10.47 8.41
N ALA A 571 1.69 -9.79 7.29
CA ALA A 571 0.40 -9.16 7.02
C ALA A 571 -0.68 -10.24 7.06
N ARG A 572 -1.72 -10.02 7.88
CA ARG A 572 -2.86 -10.93 7.95
C ARG A 572 -3.65 -10.79 6.65
N THR A 573 -3.86 -11.89 5.94
CA THR A 573 -4.85 -11.91 4.85
C THR A 573 -6.24 -11.83 5.47
N GLY A 574 -7.11 -11.01 4.88
CA GLY A 574 -8.47 -10.77 5.39
C GLY A 574 -8.57 -9.71 6.49
N HIS A 575 -9.80 -9.49 6.96
CA HIS A 575 -10.12 -8.45 7.93
C HIS A 575 -10.05 -8.98 9.38
N PRO A 576 -9.79 -8.09 10.36
CA PRO A 576 -9.93 -8.45 11.76
C PRO A 576 -11.38 -8.88 12.08
N GLN A 577 -11.53 -9.65 13.15
CA GLN A 577 -12.83 -10.16 13.59
C GLN A 577 -13.34 -9.31 14.75
N GLU A 578 -14.64 -9.01 14.73
CA GLU A 578 -15.33 -8.32 15.82
C GLU A 578 -15.14 -9.06 17.14
N GLY A 579 -14.89 -8.29 18.21
CA GLY A 579 -14.79 -8.85 19.56
C GLY A 579 -13.48 -9.58 19.86
N GLN A 580 -12.56 -9.68 18.88
CA GLN A 580 -11.30 -10.39 19.03
C GLN A 580 -10.11 -9.44 19.14
N PRO A 581 -9.03 -9.83 19.83
CA PRO A 581 -7.80 -9.05 19.84
C PRO A 581 -7.18 -9.03 18.44
N ALA A 582 -6.51 -7.93 18.13
CA ALA A 582 -5.80 -7.78 16.87
C ALA A 582 -4.47 -7.06 17.07
N ILE A 583 -3.51 -7.34 16.19
CA ILE A 583 -2.20 -6.69 16.17
C ILE A 583 -2.10 -5.87 14.89
N LEU A 584 -1.72 -4.61 15.04
CA LEU A 584 -1.42 -3.70 13.94
C LEU A 584 0.07 -3.37 13.95
N MET A 585 0.67 -3.34 12.76
CA MET A 585 1.96 -2.70 12.54
C MET A 585 1.67 -1.31 11.95
N LEU A 586 2.01 -0.25 12.69
CA LEU A 586 1.91 1.14 12.24
C LEU A 586 3.31 1.67 11.92
N SER A 587 3.43 2.48 10.87
CA SER A 587 4.66 3.24 10.58
C SER A 587 4.33 4.71 10.51
N VAL A 588 4.93 5.50 11.41
CA VAL A 588 4.67 6.92 11.55
C VAL A 588 5.68 7.75 10.77
N MET A 589 5.20 8.82 10.15
CA MET A 589 5.99 9.76 9.35
C MET A 589 5.85 11.15 9.95
N GLY A 590 6.98 11.83 10.14
CA GLY A 590 7.07 13.15 10.76
C GLY A 590 7.94 14.09 9.94
N ARG A 591 7.90 15.41 10.24
CA ARG A 591 8.61 16.46 9.49
C ARG A 591 10.12 16.22 9.34
N LYS A 592 10.76 15.56 10.32
CA LYS A 592 12.17 15.14 10.30
C LYS A 592 12.29 13.66 10.61
N GLY A 593 11.44 12.86 9.99
CA GLY A 593 11.29 11.44 10.28
C GLY A 593 10.55 11.17 11.60
N PRO A 594 10.37 9.88 11.94
CA PRO A 594 9.53 9.45 13.07
C PRO A 594 10.01 9.95 14.44
N SER A 595 11.32 10.20 14.60
CA SER A 595 11.89 10.69 15.86
C SER A 595 11.40 12.10 16.24
N SER A 596 10.90 12.87 15.26
CA SER A 596 10.30 14.19 15.52
C SER A 596 8.92 14.11 16.19
N LEU A 597 8.35 12.91 16.33
CA LEU A 597 7.05 12.71 16.96
C LEU A 597 7.21 12.05 18.33
N ALA A 598 6.37 12.45 19.28
CA ALA A 598 6.06 11.69 20.48
C ALA A 598 4.69 11.06 20.29
N ILE A 599 4.64 9.74 20.32
CA ILE A 599 3.40 8.99 20.04
C ILE A 599 2.61 8.88 21.33
N GLY A 600 1.35 9.30 21.28
CA GLY A 600 0.39 9.16 22.37
C GLY A 600 -0.55 8.00 22.07
N ASP A 601 -1.85 8.30 22.01
CA ASP A 601 -2.88 7.28 21.86
C ASP A 601 -2.97 6.74 20.41
N ILE A 602 -3.01 5.42 20.30
CA ILE A 602 -3.36 4.72 19.06
C ILE A 602 -4.54 3.79 19.35
N GLY A 603 -5.56 3.78 18.51
CA GLY A 603 -6.68 2.86 18.73
C GLY A 603 -7.62 2.74 17.53
N LEU A 604 -8.56 1.81 17.64
CA LEU A 604 -9.68 1.66 16.74
C LEU A 604 -10.87 2.44 17.28
N VAL A 605 -11.49 3.24 16.42
CA VAL A 605 -12.66 4.07 16.77
C VAL A 605 -13.78 3.81 15.79
N THR A 606 -14.98 3.58 16.31
CA THR A 606 -16.18 3.35 15.50
C THR A 606 -16.54 4.57 14.65
N VAL A 607 -16.84 4.35 13.37
CA VAL A 607 -17.24 5.44 12.46
C VAL A 607 -18.71 5.83 12.71
N SER A 608 -19.54 4.86 13.08
CA SER A 608 -20.97 5.04 13.36
C SER A 608 -21.30 4.84 14.83
N GLY A 609 -22.08 5.76 15.42
CA GLY A 609 -22.51 5.69 16.81
C GLY A 609 -21.62 6.47 17.78
N PRO A 610 -21.80 6.31 19.11
CA PRO A 610 -20.93 6.91 20.11
C PRO A 610 -19.48 6.45 19.92
N GLU A 611 -18.52 7.35 20.08
CA GLU A 611 -17.10 7.00 20.00
C GLU A 611 -16.75 5.95 21.05
N THR A 612 -16.44 4.74 20.60
CA THR A 612 -15.83 3.69 21.42
C THR A 612 -14.41 3.51 20.96
N ASN A 613 -13.46 3.89 21.82
CA ASN A 613 -12.04 3.68 21.58
C ASN A 613 -11.65 2.29 22.11
N SER A 614 -11.03 1.47 21.27
CA SER A 614 -10.42 0.23 21.74
C SER A 614 -9.26 0.54 22.70
N ASN A 615 -9.17 -0.18 23.81
CA ASN A 615 -7.94 -0.20 24.59
C ASN A 615 -6.81 -0.80 23.75
N SER A 616 -5.63 -0.19 23.84
CA SER A 616 -4.46 -0.65 23.11
C SER A 616 -3.20 -0.58 23.96
N THR A 617 -2.24 -1.43 23.60
CA THR A 617 -0.86 -1.36 24.09
C THR A 617 0.07 -1.21 22.90
N THR A 618 1.14 -0.44 23.09
CA THR A 618 2.09 -0.12 22.02
C THR A 618 3.49 -0.61 22.37
N SER A 619 4.23 -1.05 21.36
CA SER A 619 5.63 -1.42 21.47
C SER A 619 6.40 -0.82 20.30
N ASP A 620 7.43 -0.02 20.60
CA ASP A 620 8.31 0.55 19.59
C ASP A 620 9.16 -0.55 18.95
N MET A 621 9.11 -0.66 17.62
CA MET A 621 9.89 -1.60 16.82
C MET A 621 11.11 -0.93 16.17
N GLY A 622 11.31 0.38 16.41
CA GLY A 622 12.38 1.17 15.83
C GLY A 622 12.02 1.75 14.46
N ASN A 623 12.77 2.76 14.02
CA ASN A 623 12.59 3.43 12.73
C ASN A 623 11.17 3.97 12.43
N GLY A 624 10.37 4.23 13.48
CA GLY A 624 8.99 4.70 13.34
C GLY A 624 7.95 3.59 13.23
N ASP A 625 8.37 2.33 13.27
CA ASP A 625 7.46 1.19 13.30
C ASP A 625 7.00 0.94 14.74
N ILE A 626 5.69 0.78 14.92
CA ILE A 626 5.03 0.62 16.20
C ILE A 626 4.09 -0.56 16.10
N LEU A 627 4.32 -1.55 16.95
CA LEU A 627 3.40 -2.65 17.11
C LEU A 627 2.30 -2.24 18.09
N VAL A 628 1.05 -2.33 17.66
CA VAL A 628 -0.12 -1.96 18.46
C VAL A 628 -0.97 -3.21 18.64
N THR A 629 -1.18 -3.59 19.90
CA THR A 629 -2.10 -4.69 20.25
C THR A 629 -3.38 -4.05 20.77
N VAL A 630 -4.49 -4.30 20.09
CA VAL A 630 -5.82 -3.90 20.55
C VAL A 630 -6.50 -5.10 21.20
N ASP A 631 -7.13 -4.87 22.35
CA ASP A 631 -7.76 -5.94 23.13
C ASP A 631 -9.00 -6.48 22.41
N GLU A 632 -9.75 -5.59 21.77
CA GLU A 632 -11.00 -5.90 21.10
C GLU A 632 -11.21 -5.02 19.86
N VAL A 633 -11.48 -5.66 18.73
CA VAL A 633 -11.85 -4.97 17.49
C VAL A 633 -13.32 -4.57 17.56
N PRO A 634 -13.67 -3.28 17.36
CA PRO A 634 -15.05 -2.83 17.43
C PRO A 634 -15.97 -3.51 16.42
N GLY A 635 -17.23 -3.67 16.80
CA GLY A 635 -18.29 -4.10 15.88
C GLY A 635 -18.58 -3.07 14.80
N GLY A 636 -18.89 -3.55 13.59
CA GLY A 636 -19.21 -2.70 12.45
C GLY A 636 -17.98 -2.07 11.80
N GLU A 637 -18.08 -0.78 11.50
CA GLU A 637 -17.06 -0.04 10.76
C GLU A 637 -16.27 0.90 11.68
N PHE A 638 -14.95 0.93 11.52
CA PHE A 638 -14.02 1.65 12.38
C PHE A 638 -12.86 2.27 11.60
N VAL A 639 -12.12 3.17 12.23
CA VAL A 639 -10.88 3.78 11.73
C VAL A 639 -9.76 3.58 12.73
N VAL A 640 -8.51 3.61 12.27
CA VAL A 640 -7.34 3.77 13.13
C VAL A 640 -7.17 5.25 13.41
N ILE A 641 -7.09 5.64 14.68
CA ILE A 641 -6.72 6.99 15.10
C ILE A 641 -5.31 6.95 15.69
N LEU A 642 -4.50 7.92 15.30
CA LEU A 642 -3.19 8.22 15.86
C LEU A 642 -3.21 9.64 16.44
N ARG A 643 -2.87 9.75 17.73
CA ARG A 643 -2.64 11.01 18.43
C ARG A 643 -1.22 11.08 18.96
N GLY A 644 -0.70 12.28 19.09
CA GLY A 644 0.62 12.50 19.65
C GLY A 644 1.00 13.97 19.67
N THR A 645 2.28 14.22 19.91
CA THR A 645 2.86 15.56 19.92
C THR A 645 3.97 15.64 18.88
N ASP A 646 3.94 16.68 18.07
CA ASP A 646 5.09 17.03 17.25
C ASP A 646 6.12 17.75 18.13
N LYS A 647 7.29 17.14 18.32
CA LYS A 647 8.35 17.66 19.20
C LYS A 647 8.98 18.95 18.67
N LEU A 648 8.82 19.26 17.39
CA LEU A 648 9.40 20.45 16.78
C LEU A 648 8.61 21.71 17.10
N SER A 649 7.28 21.63 17.09
CA SER A 649 6.37 22.73 17.43
C SER A 649 5.83 22.64 18.86
N ASN A 650 6.00 21.49 19.52
CA ASN A 650 5.38 21.16 20.80
C ASN A 650 3.85 21.27 20.74
N THR A 651 3.25 20.87 19.61
CA THR A 651 1.81 20.92 19.37
C THR A 651 1.25 19.51 19.22
N GLU A 652 0.04 19.29 19.72
CA GLU A 652 -0.68 18.03 19.55
C GLU A 652 -1.14 17.86 18.11
N PHE A 653 -1.14 16.62 17.62
CA PHE A 653 -1.69 16.26 16.32
C PHE A 653 -2.64 15.07 16.43
N GLN A 654 -3.57 14.99 15.49
CA GLN A 654 -4.46 13.84 15.30
C GLN A 654 -4.50 13.46 13.81
N ARG A 655 -4.39 12.16 13.52
CA ARG A 655 -4.58 11.59 12.18
C ARG A 655 -5.51 10.39 12.26
N SER A 656 -6.27 10.17 11.19
CA SER A 656 -7.20 9.05 11.06
C SER A 656 -6.97 8.34 9.73
N SER A 657 -7.14 7.03 9.72
CA SER A 657 -7.10 6.23 8.50
C SER A 657 -8.39 6.35 7.68
N THR A 658 -8.38 5.76 6.48
CA THR A 658 -9.62 5.37 5.81
C THR A 658 -10.36 4.32 6.64
N GLN A 659 -11.66 4.22 6.41
CA GLN A 659 -12.57 3.31 7.10
C GLN A 659 -12.26 1.84 6.81
N MET A 660 -12.52 1.00 7.81
CA MET A 660 -12.42 -0.44 7.77
C MET A 660 -13.66 -1.09 8.36
N SER A 661 -13.84 -2.38 8.08
CA SER A 661 -14.84 -3.20 8.73
C SER A 661 -14.25 -4.54 9.13
N VAL A 662 -14.98 -5.23 10.00
CA VAL A 662 -14.72 -6.62 10.35
C VAL A 662 -15.11 -7.58 9.22
N SER A 663 -14.57 -8.80 9.24
CA SER A 663 -15.07 -9.93 8.44
C SER A 663 -15.33 -11.15 9.32
N LYS A 664 -16.34 -11.94 8.95
CA LYS A 664 -16.66 -13.24 9.58
C LYS A 664 -15.95 -14.42 8.91
N VAL A 665 -15.39 -14.19 7.72
CA VAL A 665 -14.72 -15.20 6.89
C VAL A 665 -13.37 -14.66 6.43
N ASN A 666 -12.33 -15.48 6.52
CA ASN A 666 -11.03 -15.18 5.97
C ASN A 666 -10.77 -16.02 4.72
N ILE A 667 -10.21 -15.39 3.68
CA ILE A 667 -9.79 -16.05 2.45
C ILE A 667 -8.32 -15.76 2.25
N GLN A 668 -7.52 -16.82 2.08
CA GLN A 668 -6.09 -16.72 1.80
C GLN A 668 -5.79 -17.46 0.50
N ALA A 669 -5.12 -16.81 -0.45
CA ALA A 669 -4.64 -17.42 -1.69
C ALA A 669 -3.11 -17.42 -1.69
N VAL A 670 -2.51 -18.48 -2.24
CA VAL A 670 -1.05 -18.59 -2.40
C VAL A 670 -0.73 -18.53 -3.88
N VAL A 671 0.04 -17.51 -4.28
CA VAL A 671 0.49 -17.33 -5.67
C VAL A 671 1.92 -17.82 -5.77
N ASP A 672 2.12 -18.95 -6.43
CA ASP A 672 3.44 -19.60 -6.59
C ASP A 672 4.07 -19.34 -7.97
N SER A 673 3.31 -18.79 -8.91
CA SER A 673 3.71 -18.64 -10.32
C SER A 673 2.94 -17.52 -11.03
N SER A 674 3.44 -17.10 -12.19
CA SER A 674 2.77 -16.13 -13.06
C SER A 674 1.85 -16.82 -14.07
N VAL A 675 0.77 -16.15 -14.49
CA VAL A 675 -0.10 -16.64 -15.56
C VAL A 675 0.63 -16.60 -16.90
N GLU A 676 0.63 -17.71 -17.64
CA GLU A 676 1.23 -17.82 -18.97
C GLU A 676 0.16 -17.96 -20.07
N PRO A 677 0.36 -17.35 -21.25
CA PRO A 677 -0.56 -17.52 -22.38
C PRO A 677 -0.76 -18.99 -22.75
N GLY A 678 -2.02 -19.41 -22.87
CA GLY A 678 -2.40 -20.76 -23.30
C GLY A 678 -2.21 -21.86 -22.24
N LYS A 679 -1.67 -21.57 -21.06
CA LYS A 679 -1.55 -22.52 -19.96
C LYS A 679 -2.65 -22.33 -18.92
N ALA A 680 -3.13 -23.44 -18.36
CA ALA A 680 -4.03 -23.40 -17.22
C ALA A 680 -3.28 -22.92 -15.97
N PHE A 681 -3.80 -21.89 -15.30
CA PHE A 681 -3.30 -21.39 -14.03
C PHE A 681 -4.16 -21.93 -12.88
N LYS A 682 -3.52 -22.51 -11.86
CA LYS A 682 -4.21 -23.01 -10.66
C LYS A 682 -3.89 -22.07 -9.50
N LEU A 683 -4.91 -21.46 -8.91
CA LEU A 683 -4.77 -20.62 -7.72
C LEU A 683 -5.29 -21.39 -6.49
N PRO A 684 -4.42 -22.00 -5.67
CA PRO A 684 -4.84 -22.59 -4.41
C PRO A 684 -5.29 -21.50 -3.43
N PHE A 685 -6.41 -21.75 -2.75
CA PHE A 685 -6.92 -20.87 -1.70
C PHE A 685 -7.49 -21.68 -0.53
N SER A 686 -7.49 -21.07 0.64
CA SER A 686 -8.14 -21.57 1.85
C SER A 686 -9.22 -20.59 2.31
N VAL A 687 -10.29 -21.14 2.88
CA VAL A 687 -11.37 -20.38 3.51
C VAL A 687 -11.42 -20.78 4.97
N MET A 688 -11.33 -19.82 5.87
CA MET A 688 -11.34 -20.03 7.31
C MET A 688 -12.46 -19.23 7.96
N THR A 689 -13.16 -19.86 8.90
CA THR A 689 -14.09 -19.20 9.82
C THR A 689 -13.75 -19.63 11.24
N GLN A 690 -14.01 -18.76 12.23
CA GLN A 690 -13.85 -19.09 13.65
C GLN A 690 -15.19 -19.30 14.37
N GLY A 691 -16.32 -19.34 13.62
CA GLY A 691 -17.65 -19.68 14.15
C GLY A 691 -17.98 -21.17 14.02
N SER A 692 -19.24 -21.53 14.27
CA SER A 692 -19.78 -22.91 14.22
C SER A 692 -19.79 -23.57 12.83
N GLY A 693 -18.97 -23.08 11.88
CA GLY A 693 -19.08 -23.40 10.47
C GLY A 693 -20.33 -22.81 9.82
N GLY A 694 -20.50 -23.08 8.53
CA GLY A 694 -21.66 -22.66 7.75
C GLY A 694 -21.56 -23.19 6.32
N GLN A 695 -22.65 -23.06 5.55
CA GLN A 695 -22.57 -23.23 4.10
C GLN A 695 -22.02 -21.95 3.49
N TYR A 696 -20.94 -22.09 2.72
CA TYR A 696 -20.37 -21.01 1.93
C TYR A 696 -20.66 -21.28 0.46
N SER A 697 -20.94 -20.22 -0.29
CA SER A 697 -20.95 -20.28 -1.75
C SER A 697 -19.71 -19.58 -2.25
N ILE A 698 -18.93 -20.27 -3.07
CA ILE A 698 -17.71 -19.73 -3.66
C ILE A 698 -18.06 -19.19 -5.05
N GLY A 699 -17.66 -17.95 -5.30
CA GLY A 699 -17.72 -17.33 -6.62
C GLY A 699 -16.37 -16.74 -6.97
N ALA A 700 -15.93 -16.90 -8.22
CA ALA A 700 -14.74 -16.24 -8.74
C ALA A 700 -15.10 -15.38 -9.96
N ARG A 701 -14.52 -14.18 -10.04
CA ARG A 701 -14.64 -13.24 -11.16
C ARG A 701 -13.26 -12.70 -11.51
N ASN A 702 -13.03 -12.35 -12.77
CA ASN A 702 -11.81 -11.67 -13.23
C ASN A 702 -12.17 -10.56 -14.22
N ASP A 703 -11.31 -9.54 -14.27
CA ASP A 703 -11.45 -8.31 -15.07
C ASP A 703 -11.13 -8.50 -16.57
N ARG A 704 -10.63 -9.69 -16.96
CA ARG A 704 -10.20 -10.03 -18.32
C ARG A 704 -11.10 -11.05 -19.01
N ASN A 705 -12.22 -11.42 -18.39
CA ASN A 705 -13.12 -12.48 -18.83
C ASN A 705 -12.41 -13.80 -19.18
N PHE A 706 -11.30 -14.11 -18.50
CA PHE A 706 -10.67 -15.42 -18.62
C PHE A 706 -11.65 -16.51 -18.19
N PRO A 707 -11.77 -17.61 -18.93
CA PRO A 707 -12.54 -18.77 -18.49
C PRO A 707 -11.99 -19.29 -17.16
N MET A 708 -12.86 -19.49 -16.17
CA MET A 708 -12.48 -20.00 -14.85
C MET A 708 -13.40 -21.15 -14.44
N SER A 709 -12.84 -22.07 -13.67
CA SER A 709 -13.56 -23.10 -12.94
C SER A 709 -13.24 -22.99 -11.46
N PHE A 710 -14.25 -23.02 -10.60
CA PHE A 710 -14.08 -22.98 -9.16
C PHE A 710 -15.04 -23.98 -8.47
N PRO A 711 -14.75 -24.41 -7.23
CA PRO A 711 -15.62 -25.31 -6.49
C PRO A 711 -16.99 -24.69 -6.26
N ASN A 712 -18.07 -25.42 -6.53
CA ASN A 712 -19.44 -24.95 -6.33
C ASN A 712 -19.94 -25.10 -4.88
N ARG A 713 -19.14 -25.65 -3.96
CA ARG A 713 -19.49 -25.91 -2.56
C ARG A 713 -18.28 -25.90 -1.64
#